data_AF-A0A832VDR7-F1
#
_entry.id   AF-A0A832VDR7-F1
#
_cell.length_a   1.000
_cell.length_b   1.000
_cell.length_c   1.000
_cell.angle_alpha   90.00
_cell.angle_beta   90.00
_cell.angle_gamma   90.00
#
_symmetry.space_group_name_H-M   'P 1'
#
loop_
_entity.id
_entity.type
_entity.pdbx_description
1 polymer ?
#
loop_
_entity_poly.entity_id
_entity_poly.type
_entity_poly.pdbx_seq_one_letter_code
_entity_poly.pdbx_strand_id
1 'polypeptide(L)'
;MAPDKKKPEDEIPILKEQEELQKIIRKYSQEKKPPGLAERKTQFVTKEFEEFREAYFASDTPKTTFERFAKSAGRLIKVGMKKEDREKMDEALYYSGLVIKAEEVLSLSILVFLLALLGAGGLFLLGGFNYALPGVIIGVAALFGVQKYPSYLQNISTIETLNSMPLAITYMVIYMRSSPTLEGAVGFAAEHVSGSLGRDLKKLVWDLQNGVYRNMDEALTDYSAKWQKKNPSFSTAIELLRDSMRISDEGERIKTLDEAARTVLRGNLEMMKIFGRGLRLPITVLYMLGIVLPVMGLVIAPVITTLMAQGLSAQGLIVVYNVVLPIIIYIMMKVVLSKRPGGFTRPDITDYPGLPEPGHLIMISKSGRESQLPLIPISILAFFLISIPGILMITNPPAEVGFNLLRIVQSVSFVVAASVAIVIYTYGSSYQKLKVRAEIEEIENGLDSALYELGERIAMGNPLETAIRTSAETTKSGAMRGLFMRVSTTMRSMGLTLEQAMFDEENGALRYYPSKMLRTIMEVTVESTHKGIQTGAQSVKTISKFLQNLRIVKNEIEGSIGKTVTNMRFQAQFLTSFIAGVIVALDILLFKILSELGKRIDTISLPSDVSVNSVGELFKSSMFNVASVVPAENMQLIVGFYMIEVTVLLAMMINGVMNGKDEIYQNYTIGTTLAASTIVYLVALTFGILLFSGFELGG
;
A
#
# COMPACT_ATOMS: atom_id res chain seq x y z
N MET A 1 67.60 51.50 46.69
CA MET A 1 67.86 51.40 45.25
C MET A 1 66.51 51.45 44.53
N ALA A 2 66.14 52.62 43.99
CA ALA A 2 65.20 52.68 42.86
C ALA A 2 65.97 52.22 41.60
N PRO A 3 65.32 51.69 40.55
CA PRO A 3 64.49 52.46 39.60
C PRO A 3 63.22 51.68 39.20
N ASP A 4 62.33 52.11 38.31
CA ASP A 4 61.83 53.40 37.84
C ASP A 4 60.60 52.97 37.00
N LYS A 5 59.40 53.45 37.33
CA LYS A 5 58.20 53.20 36.53
C LYS A 5 58.18 54.23 35.41
N LYS A 6 58.61 53.84 34.21
CA LYS A 6 58.26 54.52 32.96
C LYS A 6 57.60 53.55 31.97
N LYS A 7 56.60 54.14 31.31
CA LYS A 7 55.58 53.63 30.39
C LYS A 7 56.13 52.79 29.22
N PRO A 8 55.36 51.83 28.67
CA PRO A 8 55.40 51.55 27.25
C PRO A 8 54.50 52.56 26.52
N GLU A 9 55.14 53.31 25.64
CA GLU A 9 54.53 54.05 24.56
C GLU A 9 53.85 53.09 23.55
N ASP A 10 52.88 53.66 22.84
CA ASP A 10 52.39 53.26 21.51
C ASP A 10 51.53 51.98 21.39
N GLU A 11 50.30 52.10 21.89
CA GLU A 11 49.16 51.39 21.30
C GLU A 11 49.02 51.79 19.82
N ILE A 12 49.25 50.79 18.96
CA ILE A 12 49.20 50.86 17.50
C ILE A 12 47.89 51.56 17.04
N PRO A 13 47.96 52.64 16.23
CA PRO A 13 46.80 53.44 15.79
C PRO A 13 45.66 52.62 15.15
N ILE A 14 46.02 51.48 14.55
CA ILE A 14 45.11 50.57 13.84
C ILE A 14 44.07 49.95 14.78
N LEU A 15 44.41 49.69 16.05
CA LEU A 15 43.48 49.12 17.02
C LEU A 15 42.43 50.16 17.47
N LYS A 16 42.83 51.43 17.60
CA LYS A 16 41.89 52.53 17.89
C LYS A 16 40.97 52.85 16.72
N GLU A 17 41.49 52.82 15.49
CA GLU A 17 40.66 52.94 14.30
C GLU A 17 39.67 51.78 14.17
N GLN A 18 40.05 50.54 14.48
CA GLN A 18 39.13 49.41 14.45
C GLN A 18 38.06 49.48 15.55
N GLU A 19 38.40 49.96 16.75
CA GLU A 19 37.40 50.19 17.80
C GLU A 19 36.47 51.36 17.48
N GLU A 20 36.97 52.44 16.86
CA GLU A 20 36.13 53.55 16.39
C GLU A 20 35.24 53.11 15.22
N LEU A 21 35.75 52.32 14.28
CA LEU A 21 34.96 51.76 13.18
C LEU A 21 33.86 50.84 13.72
N GLN A 22 34.16 50.01 14.72
CA GLN A 22 33.17 49.16 15.38
C GLN A 22 32.14 49.96 16.19
N LYS A 23 32.54 51.07 16.82
CA LYS A 23 31.62 51.99 17.48
C LYS A 23 30.73 52.73 16.49
N ILE A 24 31.26 53.13 15.33
CA ILE A 24 30.50 53.77 14.25
C ILE A 24 29.53 52.76 13.63
N ILE A 25 29.95 51.53 13.36
CA ILE A 25 29.07 50.45 12.85
C ILE A 25 27.96 50.11 13.85
N ARG A 26 28.27 50.06 15.16
CA ARG A 26 27.24 49.89 16.22
C ARG A 26 26.28 51.08 16.32
N LYS A 27 26.76 52.30 16.05
CA LYS A 27 25.93 53.50 16.07
C LYS A 27 25.00 53.56 14.86
N TYR A 28 25.49 53.18 13.68
CA TYR A 28 24.69 53.09 12.45
C TYR A 28 23.76 51.86 12.42
N SER A 29 24.06 50.77 13.13
CA SER A 29 23.14 49.62 13.24
C SER A 29 21.97 49.86 14.20
N GLN A 30 22.06 50.87 15.07
CA GLN A 30 21.02 51.22 16.05
C GLN A 30 20.13 52.40 15.61
N GLU A 31 20.51 53.18 14.61
CA GLU A 31 19.66 54.22 14.04
C GLU A 31 18.79 53.67 12.90
N LYS A 32 17.48 53.67 13.16
CA LYS A 32 16.32 53.44 12.26
C LYS A 32 16.65 53.14 10.79
N LYS A 33 16.30 51.91 10.38
CA LYS A 33 16.08 51.52 8.99
C LYS A 33 15.27 52.61 8.25
N PRO A 34 15.67 53.03 7.03
CA PRO A 34 14.90 53.99 6.25
C PRO A 34 13.49 53.47 5.98
N PRO A 35 12.45 54.31 6.06
CA PRO A 35 11.08 53.90 5.74
C PRO A 35 10.99 53.77 4.22
N GLY A 36 10.90 52.53 3.71
CA GLY A 36 10.70 52.30 2.28
C GLY A 36 11.11 50.93 1.75
N LEU A 37 11.89 50.14 2.48
CA LEU A 37 12.13 48.74 2.14
C LEU A 37 11.51 47.88 3.22
N ALA A 38 10.21 47.57 3.04
CA ALA A 38 9.65 46.39 3.65
C ALA A 38 10.44 45.20 3.11
N GLU A 39 11.46 44.77 3.85
CA GLU A 39 11.90 43.39 3.84
C GLU A 39 10.64 42.57 4.09
N ARG A 40 9.98 42.12 3.02
CA ARG A 40 9.19 40.90 3.07
C ARG A 40 10.19 39.84 3.51
N LYS A 41 10.32 39.65 4.83
CA LYS A 41 10.60 38.34 5.39
C LYS A 41 9.57 37.45 4.71
N THR A 42 9.99 36.67 3.74
CA THR A 42 9.25 35.51 3.29
C THR A 42 9.15 34.62 4.53
N GLN A 43 8.09 34.87 5.33
CA GLN A 43 7.68 34.00 6.41
C GLN A 43 7.29 32.68 5.75
N PHE A 44 8.25 31.78 5.57
CA PHE A 44 8.02 30.37 5.26
C PHE A 44 7.50 29.63 6.49
N VAL A 45 6.62 30.27 7.27
CA VAL A 45 5.94 29.68 8.42
C VAL A 45 4.46 29.83 8.14
N THR A 46 3.97 29.00 7.22
CA THR A 46 2.56 28.66 7.11
C THR A 46 2.13 28.00 8.42
N LYS A 47 0.87 28.20 8.81
CA LYS A 47 0.26 27.60 10.03
C LYS A 47 0.52 26.08 10.11
N GLU A 48 0.55 25.43 8.95
CA GLU A 48 0.87 24.01 8.75
C GLU A 48 2.31 23.62 9.13
N PHE A 49 3.27 24.55 9.04
CA PHE A 49 4.66 24.33 9.48
C PHE A 49 4.77 24.38 11.01
N GLU A 50 3.97 25.23 11.68
CA GLU A 50 3.89 25.24 13.14
C GLU A 50 3.14 24.02 13.69
N GLU A 51 2.10 23.55 13.01
CA GLU A 51 1.44 22.28 13.33
C GLU A 51 2.37 21.08 13.12
N PHE A 52 3.20 21.11 12.06
CA PHE A 52 4.27 20.12 11.88
C PHE A 52 5.30 20.18 13.02
N ARG A 53 5.69 21.37 13.49
CA ARG A 53 6.57 21.56 14.66
C ARG A 53 5.97 20.88 15.90
N GLU A 54 4.71 21.14 16.22
CA GLU A 54 4.04 20.52 17.37
C GLU A 54 3.90 18.99 17.23
N ALA A 55 3.55 18.49 16.03
CA ALA A 55 3.41 17.06 15.76
C ALA A 55 4.75 16.28 15.73
N TYR A 56 5.82 16.93 15.29
CA TYR A 56 7.17 16.36 15.22
C TYR A 56 7.82 16.31 16.61
N PHE A 57 7.63 17.33 17.46
CA PHE A 57 8.16 17.34 18.83
C PHE A 57 7.30 16.60 19.86
N ALA A 58 6.02 16.36 19.61
CA ALA A 58 5.20 15.43 20.42
C ALA A 58 5.62 13.94 20.28
N SER A 59 6.69 13.65 19.51
CA SER A 59 7.13 12.31 19.12
C SER A 59 7.94 11.53 20.18
N ASP A 60 8.38 12.14 21.29
CA ASP A 60 9.12 11.43 22.33
C ASP A 60 8.26 10.45 23.17
N THR A 61 6.96 10.37 22.89
CA THR A 61 6.03 9.42 23.48
C THR A 61 5.81 8.21 22.57
N PRO A 62 5.82 6.97 23.10
CA PRO A 62 5.58 5.78 22.29
C PRO A 62 4.15 5.80 21.70
N LYS A 63 4.05 5.98 20.39
CA LYS A 63 2.80 6.10 19.63
C LYS A 63 2.19 4.74 19.32
N THR A 64 3.02 3.72 19.13
CA THR A 64 2.57 2.38 18.74
C THR A 64 2.52 1.39 19.90
N THR A 65 1.61 0.42 19.82
CA THR A 65 1.55 -0.71 20.77
C THR A 65 2.87 -1.46 20.83
N PHE A 66 3.55 -1.61 19.68
CA PHE A 66 4.87 -2.23 19.57
C PHE A 66 5.93 -1.51 20.42
N GLU A 67 6.03 -0.18 20.34
CA GLU A 67 7.00 0.58 21.15
C GLU A 67 6.76 0.43 22.65
N ARG A 68 5.48 0.39 23.07
CA ARG A 68 5.12 0.18 24.48
C ARG A 68 5.57 -1.20 24.97
N PHE A 69 5.33 -2.25 24.17
CA PHE A 69 5.79 -3.60 24.50
C PHE A 69 7.31 -3.72 24.48
N ALA A 70 7.99 -3.10 23.50
CA ALA A 70 9.45 -3.12 23.41
C ALA A 70 10.11 -2.44 24.62
N LYS A 71 9.66 -1.23 24.99
CA LYS A 71 10.15 -0.54 26.20
C LYS A 71 9.86 -1.33 27.47
N SER A 72 8.70 -1.98 27.56
CA SER A 72 8.33 -2.83 28.71
C SER A 72 9.23 -4.07 28.79
N ALA A 73 9.50 -4.74 27.67
CA ALA A 73 10.39 -5.88 27.60
C ALA A 73 11.84 -5.51 27.94
N GLY A 74 12.33 -4.36 27.46
CA GLY A 74 13.67 -3.85 27.80
C GLY A 74 13.85 -3.46 29.28
N ARG A 75 12.76 -3.17 30.00
CA ARG A 75 12.79 -3.01 31.46
C ARG A 75 12.88 -4.34 32.20
N LEU A 76 12.30 -5.40 31.66
CA LEU A 76 12.26 -6.74 32.27
C LEU A 76 13.55 -7.54 31.99
N ILE A 77 14.03 -7.52 30.75
CA ILE A 77 15.20 -8.28 30.31
C ILE A 77 16.14 -7.33 29.58
N LYS A 78 17.39 -7.25 30.03
CA LYS A 78 18.45 -6.50 29.35
C LYS A 78 19.32 -7.47 28.56
N VAL A 79 19.29 -7.37 27.24
CA VAL A 79 20.06 -8.25 26.35
C VAL A 79 21.06 -7.41 25.56
N GLY A 80 22.33 -7.77 25.66
CA GLY A 80 23.39 -7.15 24.87
C GLY A 80 23.33 -7.59 23.41
N MET A 81 23.54 -6.65 22.48
CA MET A 81 23.57 -6.90 21.04
C MET A 81 24.99 -6.69 20.49
N LYS A 82 25.37 -7.47 19.48
CA LYS A 82 26.65 -7.27 18.75
C LYS A 82 26.63 -5.91 18.04
N LYS A 83 27.81 -5.27 17.93
CA LYS A 83 27.94 -3.91 17.38
C LYS A 83 27.39 -3.76 15.95
N GLU A 84 27.67 -4.73 15.07
CA GLU A 84 27.21 -4.70 13.67
C GLU A 84 25.68 -4.84 13.56
N ASP A 85 25.07 -5.74 14.33
CA ASP A 85 23.61 -5.93 14.35
C ASP A 85 22.89 -4.71 14.96
N ARG A 86 23.54 -4.08 15.95
CA ARG A 86 23.07 -2.85 16.56
C ARG A 86 23.08 -1.69 15.58
N GLU A 87 24.15 -1.49 14.84
CA GLU A 87 24.22 -0.42 13.82
C GLU A 87 23.14 -0.59 12.75
N LYS A 88 22.94 -1.81 12.24
CA LYS A 88 21.88 -2.11 11.26
C LYS A 88 20.48 -1.87 11.83
N MET A 89 20.24 -2.26 13.08
CA MET A 89 18.95 -2.08 13.73
C MET A 89 18.68 -0.61 14.08
N ASP A 90 19.68 0.12 14.55
CA ASP A 90 19.57 1.56 14.86
C ASP A 90 19.30 2.37 13.56
N GLU A 91 19.93 2.00 12.44
CA GLU A 91 19.59 2.56 11.12
C GLU A 91 18.13 2.28 10.76
N ALA A 92 17.66 1.04 10.94
CA ALA A 92 16.27 0.68 10.67
C ALA A 92 15.28 1.45 11.54
N LEU A 93 15.59 1.64 12.82
CA LEU A 93 14.78 2.38 13.77
C LEU A 93 14.68 3.86 13.39
N TYR A 94 15.79 4.48 13.00
CA TYR A 94 15.83 5.88 12.54
C TYR A 94 14.89 6.11 11.34
N TYR A 95 14.98 5.28 10.29
CA TYR A 95 14.13 5.43 9.10
C TYR A 95 12.66 5.03 9.33
N SER A 96 12.39 4.16 10.30
CA SER A 96 11.02 3.77 10.66
C SER A 96 10.31 4.82 11.53
N GLY A 97 11.06 5.76 12.12
CA GLY A 97 10.52 6.76 13.05
C GLY A 97 10.10 6.18 14.40
N LEU A 98 10.57 4.98 14.75
CA LEU A 98 10.30 4.33 16.03
C LEU A 98 11.24 4.85 17.13
N VAL A 99 10.68 5.25 18.26
CA VAL A 99 11.46 5.83 19.38
C VAL A 99 11.81 4.75 20.41
N ILE A 100 12.60 3.77 19.99
CA ILE A 100 13.07 2.61 20.79
C ILE A 100 14.54 2.32 20.50
N LYS A 101 15.21 1.55 21.38
CA LYS A 101 16.59 1.10 21.19
C LYS A 101 16.65 -0.29 20.56
N ALA A 102 17.71 -0.60 19.81
CA ALA A 102 17.92 -1.94 19.24
C ALA A 102 17.86 -3.08 20.28
N GLU A 103 18.38 -2.83 21.49
CA GLU A 103 18.36 -3.78 22.61
C GLU A 103 16.94 -4.09 23.11
N GLU A 104 16.02 -3.12 23.03
CA GLU A 104 14.62 -3.28 23.45
C GLU A 104 13.84 -4.19 22.48
N VAL A 105 14.13 -4.10 21.18
CA VAL A 105 13.56 -4.98 20.15
C VAL A 105 13.99 -6.42 20.36
N LEU A 106 15.28 -6.63 20.64
CA LEU A 106 15.81 -7.98 20.93
C LEU A 106 15.19 -8.56 22.19
N SER A 107 15.09 -7.76 23.24
CA SER A 107 14.48 -8.15 24.51
C SER A 107 13.01 -8.55 24.34
N LEU A 108 12.26 -7.80 23.52
CA LEU A 108 10.88 -8.16 23.16
C LEU A 108 10.83 -9.49 22.41
N SER A 109 11.69 -9.71 21.42
CA SER A 109 11.68 -10.95 20.63
C SER A 109 11.91 -12.20 21.49
N ILE A 110 12.79 -12.11 22.49
CA ILE A 110 13.08 -13.20 23.43
C ILE A 110 11.90 -13.40 24.38
N LEU A 111 11.30 -12.32 24.89
CA LEU A 111 10.15 -12.41 25.77
C LEU A 111 8.94 -13.06 25.08
N VAL A 112 8.65 -12.67 23.84
CA VAL A 112 7.59 -13.31 23.03
C VAL A 112 7.89 -14.79 22.79
N PHE A 113 9.15 -15.14 22.51
CA PHE A 113 9.56 -16.53 22.34
C PHE A 113 9.37 -17.36 23.62
N LEU A 114 9.79 -16.85 24.78
CA LEU A 114 9.63 -17.54 26.06
C LEU A 114 8.15 -17.73 26.42
N LEU A 115 7.30 -16.72 26.18
CA LEU A 115 5.85 -16.85 26.37
C LEU A 115 5.23 -17.88 25.42
N ALA A 116 5.67 -17.92 24.16
CA ALA A 116 5.21 -18.92 23.21
C ALA A 116 5.66 -20.34 23.61
N LEU A 117 6.86 -20.49 24.17
CA LEU A 117 7.38 -21.78 24.65
C LEU A 117 6.62 -22.25 25.89
N LEU A 118 6.28 -21.35 26.82
CA LEU A 118 5.40 -21.65 27.95
C LEU A 118 3.99 -22.05 27.48
N GLY A 119 3.44 -21.34 26.50
CA GLY A 119 2.16 -21.69 25.88
C GLY A 119 2.19 -23.06 25.20
N ALA A 120 3.26 -23.37 24.47
CA ALA A 120 3.48 -24.67 23.86
C ALA A 120 3.61 -25.80 24.91
N GLY A 121 4.25 -25.52 26.06
CA GLY A 121 4.28 -26.42 27.21
C GLY A 121 2.89 -26.67 27.80
N GLY A 122 2.05 -25.64 27.90
CA GLY A 122 0.65 -25.79 28.31
C GLY A 122 -0.16 -26.64 27.32
N LEU A 123 0.02 -26.43 26.02
CA LEU A 123 -0.61 -27.24 24.97
C LEU A 123 -0.13 -28.70 25.00
N PHE A 124 1.14 -28.93 25.32
CA PHE A 124 1.67 -30.28 25.52
C PHE A 124 0.94 -31.01 26.64
N LEU A 125 0.68 -30.35 27.77
CA LEU A 125 -0.03 -30.95 28.89
C LEU A 125 -1.50 -31.28 28.56
N LEU A 126 -2.14 -30.52 27.66
CA LEU A 126 -3.55 -30.71 27.28
C LEU A 126 -3.77 -31.75 26.18
N GLY A 127 -2.87 -31.83 25.19
CA GLY A 127 -3.08 -32.65 23.99
C GLY A 127 -1.87 -33.43 23.50
N GLY A 128 -0.76 -33.42 24.26
CA GLY A 128 0.47 -34.11 23.90
C GLY A 128 1.28 -33.42 22.78
N PHE A 129 2.19 -34.18 22.18
CA PHE A 129 3.19 -33.65 21.23
C PHE A 129 2.58 -32.97 20.00
N ASN A 130 1.42 -33.45 19.52
CA ASN A 130 0.75 -32.94 18.32
C ASN A 130 0.32 -31.46 18.44
N TYR A 131 0.05 -30.97 19.65
CA TYR A 131 -0.32 -29.56 19.89
C TYR A 131 0.86 -28.71 20.34
N ALA A 132 1.87 -29.32 20.97
CA ALA A 132 3.07 -28.63 21.42
C ALA A 132 3.97 -28.20 20.25
N LEU A 133 4.15 -29.07 19.25
CA LEU A 133 5.06 -28.83 18.12
C LEU A 133 4.66 -27.58 17.30
N PRO A 134 3.38 -27.37 16.91
CA PRO A 134 2.97 -26.12 16.27
C PRO A 134 3.22 -24.89 17.14
N GLY A 135 3.01 -24.99 18.46
CA GLY A 135 3.27 -23.90 19.41
C GLY A 135 4.73 -23.46 19.42
N VAL A 136 5.67 -24.42 19.39
CA VAL A 136 7.11 -24.13 19.30
C VAL A 136 7.46 -23.47 17.96
N ILE A 137 6.91 -23.98 16.85
CA ILE A 137 7.13 -23.41 15.51
C ILE A 137 6.63 -21.96 15.45
N ILE A 138 5.43 -21.69 15.99
CA ILE A 138 4.87 -20.34 16.08
C ILE A 138 5.76 -19.44 16.95
N GLY A 139 6.29 -19.95 18.07
CA GLY A 139 7.22 -19.21 18.90
C GLY A 139 8.49 -18.81 18.17
N VAL A 140 9.14 -19.75 17.46
CA VAL A 140 10.32 -19.46 16.65
C VAL A 140 10.00 -18.45 15.54
N ALA A 141 8.87 -18.61 14.86
CA ALA A 141 8.42 -17.66 13.84
C ALA A 141 8.19 -16.26 14.42
N ALA A 142 7.58 -16.16 15.60
CA ALA A 142 7.34 -14.89 16.29
C ALA A 142 8.65 -14.20 16.69
N LEU A 143 9.65 -14.95 17.15
CA LEU A 143 10.98 -14.42 17.45
C LEU A 143 11.60 -13.71 16.24
N PHE A 144 11.65 -14.39 15.10
CA PHE A 144 12.18 -13.78 13.87
C PHE A 144 11.28 -12.67 13.32
N GLY A 145 9.97 -12.78 13.49
CA GLY A 145 8.99 -11.78 13.08
C GLY A 145 9.18 -10.45 13.80
N VAL A 146 9.33 -10.48 15.14
CA VAL A 146 9.56 -9.29 15.96
C VAL A 146 10.89 -8.62 15.62
N GLN A 147 11.95 -9.40 15.39
CA GLN A 147 13.27 -8.84 15.01
C GLN A 147 13.26 -8.20 13.62
N LYS A 148 12.56 -8.78 12.64
CA LYS A 148 12.48 -8.23 11.28
C LYS A 148 11.45 -7.11 11.12
N TYR A 149 10.61 -6.88 12.12
CA TYR A 149 9.53 -5.90 12.04
C TYR A 149 10.03 -4.45 11.83
N PRO A 150 11.05 -3.94 12.54
CA PRO A 150 11.60 -2.60 12.26
C PRO A 150 12.16 -2.45 10.85
N SER A 151 12.92 -3.44 10.37
CA SER A 151 13.45 -3.43 9.00
C SER A 151 12.33 -3.49 7.96
N TYR A 152 11.22 -4.18 8.25
CA TYR A 152 10.03 -4.18 7.39
C TYR A 152 9.38 -2.79 7.33
N LEU A 153 9.23 -2.10 8.47
CA LEU A 153 8.72 -0.73 8.52
C LEU A 153 9.65 0.27 7.83
N GLN A 154 10.96 0.13 8.01
CA GLN A 154 11.96 0.92 7.28
C GLN A 154 11.76 0.79 5.77
N ASN A 155 11.56 -0.43 5.27
CA ASN A 155 11.35 -0.66 3.84
C ASN A 155 10.06 0.01 3.35
N ILE A 156 8.97 -0.06 4.11
CA ILE A 156 7.72 0.64 3.78
C ILE A 156 7.95 2.16 3.71
N SER A 157 8.55 2.74 4.76
CA SER A 157 8.86 4.19 4.81
C SER A 157 9.76 4.61 3.65
N THR A 158 10.77 3.79 3.34
CA THR A 158 11.67 4.01 2.19
C THR A 158 10.88 4.03 0.88
N ILE A 159 9.98 3.07 0.66
CA ILE A 159 9.14 3.01 -0.54
C ILE A 159 8.22 4.23 -0.64
N GLU A 160 7.60 4.64 0.46
CA GLU A 160 6.77 5.85 0.51
C GLU A 160 7.57 7.10 0.14
N THR A 161 8.79 7.25 0.64
CA THR A 161 9.68 8.35 0.24
C THR A 161 10.04 8.26 -1.25
N LEU A 162 10.37 7.07 -1.76
CA LEU A 162 10.68 6.86 -3.18
C LEU A 162 9.50 7.20 -4.09
N ASN A 163 8.25 6.92 -3.69
CA ASN A 163 7.03 7.28 -4.45
C ASN A 163 6.94 8.79 -4.70
N SER A 164 7.30 9.59 -3.70
CA SER A 164 7.13 11.05 -3.72
C SER A 164 8.30 11.78 -4.38
N MET A 165 9.46 11.13 -4.59
CA MET A 165 10.66 11.76 -5.14
C MET A 165 10.46 12.40 -6.53
N PRO A 166 9.85 11.74 -7.52
CA PRO A 166 9.62 12.36 -8.82
C PRO A 166 8.79 13.62 -8.70
N LEU A 167 7.72 13.59 -7.89
CA LEU A 167 6.85 14.74 -7.65
C LEU A 167 7.58 15.88 -6.94
N ALA A 168 8.43 15.57 -5.96
CA ALA A 168 9.24 16.58 -5.27
C ALA A 168 10.22 17.29 -6.21
N ILE A 169 11.00 16.54 -7.01
CA ILE A 169 11.89 17.13 -8.03
C ILE A 169 11.07 18.00 -8.99
N THR A 170 9.88 17.56 -9.35
CA THR A 170 8.99 18.30 -10.24
C THR A 170 8.60 19.64 -9.66
N TYR A 171 8.10 19.68 -8.42
CA TYR A 171 7.73 20.93 -7.79
C TYR A 171 8.94 21.85 -7.62
N MET A 172 10.12 21.31 -7.32
CA MET A 172 11.36 22.08 -7.29
C MET A 172 11.69 22.68 -8.67
N VAL A 173 11.66 21.88 -9.75
CA VAL A 173 11.89 22.36 -11.13
C VAL A 173 10.89 23.44 -11.52
N ILE A 174 9.62 23.21 -11.25
CA ILE A 174 8.53 24.15 -11.55
C ILE A 174 8.78 25.48 -10.86
N TYR A 175 9.13 25.47 -9.57
CA TYR A 175 9.44 26.67 -8.82
C TYR A 175 10.71 27.36 -9.35
N MET A 176 11.79 26.61 -9.56
CA MET A 176 13.09 27.14 -10.00
C MET A 176 13.05 27.83 -11.36
N ARG A 177 12.11 27.43 -12.23
CA ARG A 177 11.86 28.09 -13.52
C ARG A 177 11.30 29.48 -13.38
N SER A 178 10.51 29.72 -12.35
CA SER A 178 9.95 31.04 -12.04
C SER A 178 10.91 31.87 -11.19
N SER A 179 11.63 31.23 -10.28
CA SER A 179 12.50 31.90 -9.32
C SER A 179 13.70 31.00 -9.01
N PRO A 180 14.92 31.35 -9.47
CA PRO A 180 16.10 30.51 -9.35
C PRO A 180 16.65 30.56 -7.93
N THR A 181 15.99 29.86 -7.00
CA THR A 181 16.41 29.73 -5.60
C THR A 181 16.14 28.31 -5.12
N LEU A 182 17.13 27.64 -4.56
CA LEU A 182 16.97 26.29 -4.00
C LEU A 182 16.09 26.30 -2.75
N GLU A 183 16.24 27.32 -1.90
CA GLU A 183 15.47 27.50 -0.67
C GLU A 183 13.97 27.57 -0.96
N GLY A 184 13.59 28.44 -1.91
CA GLY A 184 12.20 28.57 -2.33
C GLY A 184 11.67 27.32 -3.02
N ALA A 185 12.50 26.63 -3.80
CA ALA A 185 12.12 25.40 -4.48
C ALA A 185 11.83 24.26 -3.51
N VAL A 186 12.72 24.05 -2.53
CA VAL A 186 12.57 23.05 -1.49
C VAL A 186 11.40 23.41 -0.57
N GLY A 187 11.23 24.68 -0.20
CA GLY A 187 10.08 25.16 0.57
C GLY A 187 8.75 24.89 -0.15
N PHE A 188 8.68 25.25 -1.44
CA PHE A 188 7.52 24.99 -2.27
C PHE A 188 7.21 23.49 -2.39
N ALA A 189 8.22 22.65 -2.61
CA ALA A 189 8.05 21.20 -2.61
C ALA A 189 7.64 20.65 -1.24
N ALA A 190 8.12 21.22 -0.13
CA ALA A 190 7.79 20.79 1.22
C ALA A 190 6.31 21.02 1.58
N GLU A 191 5.67 22.05 1.01
CA GLU A 191 4.25 22.33 1.20
C GLU A 191 3.35 21.43 0.34
N HIS A 192 3.77 21.11 -0.88
CA HIS A 192 2.93 20.39 -1.85
C HIS A 192 3.18 18.88 -1.91
N VAL A 193 4.28 18.39 -1.34
CA VAL A 193 4.57 16.96 -1.25
C VAL A 193 4.06 16.40 0.08
N SER A 194 3.11 15.48 0.01
CA SER A 194 2.64 14.72 1.17
C SER A 194 3.56 13.53 1.52
N GLY A 195 3.46 13.04 2.76
CA GLY A 195 4.11 11.79 3.20
C GLY A 195 5.49 11.97 3.82
N SER A 196 6.29 10.91 3.84
CA SER A 196 7.62 10.89 4.50
C SER A 196 8.61 11.87 3.85
N LEU A 197 8.67 11.92 2.51
CA LEU A 197 9.54 12.88 1.82
C LEU A 197 9.18 14.34 2.13
N GLY A 198 7.88 14.68 2.15
CA GLY A 198 7.43 16.03 2.49
C GLY A 198 7.90 16.45 3.88
N ARG A 199 7.83 15.55 4.86
CA ARG A 199 8.35 15.76 6.21
C ARG A 199 9.88 15.94 6.21
N ASP A 200 10.60 15.15 5.41
CA ASP A 200 12.05 15.31 5.26
C ASP A 200 12.41 16.67 4.64
N LEU A 201 11.67 17.13 3.63
CA LEU A 201 11.87 18.47 3.04
C LEU A 201 11.53 19.60 4.03
N LYS A 202 10.42 19.48 4.78
CA LYS A 202 10.08 20.43 5.87
C LYS A 202 11.20 20.49 6.91
N LYS A 203 11.77 19.33 7.26
CA LYS A 203 12.91 19.24 8.17
C LYS A 203 14.16 19.91 7.59
N LEU A 204 14.48 19.74 6.30
CA LEU A 204 15.61 20.44 5.68
C LEU A 204 15.45 21.96 5.72
N VAL A 205 14.23 22.47 5.43
CA VAL A 205 13.92 23.92 5.56
C VAL A 205 14.11 24.39 7.00
N TRP A 206 13.66 23.58 7.97
CA TRP A 206 13.79 23.88 9.39
C TRP A 206 15.26 23.87 9.88
N ASP A 207 16.02 22.84 9.52
CA ASP A 207 17.44 22.69 9.86
C ASP A 207 18.26 23.86 9.29
N LEU A 208 17.91 24.32 8.07
CA LEU A 208 18.49 25.53 7.48
C LEU A 208 18.14 26.79 8.29
N GLN A 209 16.88 26.97 8.69
CA GLN A 209 16.43 28.12 9.50
C GLN A 209 17.09 28.17 10.87
N ASN A 210 17.36 27.01 11.48
CA ASN A 210 18.06 26.93 12.77
C ASN A 210 19.58 27.05 12.66
N GLY A 211 20.12 27.18 11.43
CA GLY A 211 21.56 27.30 11.19
C GLY A 211 22.34 25.99 11.35
N VAL A 212 21.69 24.83 11.24
CA VAL A 212 22.37 23.52 11.15
C VAL A 212 23.16 23.44 9.84
N TYR A 213 22.57 23.94 8.75
CA TYR A 213 23.20 24.08 7.45
C TYR A 213 23.40 25.56 7.12
N ARG A 214 24.43 25.91 6.34
CA ARG A 214 24.71 27.30 5.96
C ARG A 214 23.81 27.80 4.83
N ASN A 215 23.47 26.91 3.90
CA ASN A 215 22.64 27.18 2.73
C ASN A 215 21.93 25.89 2.27
N MET A 216 20.94 26.02 1.38
CA MET A 216 20.20 24.85 0.90
C MET A 216 21.06 23.93 0.02
N ASP A 217 22.13 24.44 -0.60
CA ASP A 217 23.07 23.65 -1.40
C ASP A 217 23.79 22.58 -0.56
N GLU A 218 24.27 22.95 0.62
CA GLU A 218 24.89 22.05 1.61
C GLU A 218 23.88 21.02 2.14
N ALA A 219 22.69 21.48 2.52
CA ALA A 219 21.62 20.61 3.03
C ALA A 219 21.19 19.56 2.00
N LEU A 220 21.01 19.95 0.75
CA LEU A 220 20.66 19.05 -0.35
C LEU A 220 21.80 18.09 -0.70
N THR A 221 23.07 18.47 -0.52
CA THR A 221 24.22 17.58 -0.72
C THR A 221 24.24 16.44 0.31
N ASP A 222 24.08 16.77 1.59
CA ASP A 222 24.01 15.76 2.65
C ASP A 222 22.78 14.87 2.48
N TYR A 223 21.65 15.45 2.06
CA TYR A 223 20.44 14.70 1.81
C TYR A 223 20.57 13.77 0.58
N SER A 224 21.13 14.23 -0.54
CA SER A 224 21.33 13.40 -1.73
C SER A 224 22.29 12.25 -1.47
N ALA A 225 23.36 12.47 -0.70
CA ALA A 225 24.32 11.42 -0.34
C ALA A 225 23.68 10.22 0.37
N LYS A 226 22.67 10.47 1.24
CA LYS A 226 21.91 9.40 1.93
C LYS A 226 21.14 8.52 0.95
N TRP A 227 20.73 9.07 -0.19
CA TRP A 227 19.92 8.38 -1.19
C TRP A 227 20.74 7.79 -2.34
N GLN A 228 22.02 8.13 -2.49
CA GLN A 228 22.87 7.65 -3.58
C GLN A 228 22.84 6.12 -3.77
N LYS A 229 22.84 5.34 -2.67
CA LYS A 229 22.80 3.87 -2.72
C LYS A 229 21.43 3.30 -3.07
N LYS A 230 20.34 3.95 -2.64
CA LYS A 230 18.97 3.44 -2.76
C LYS A 230 18.26 3.96 -4.03
N ASN A 231 18.55 5.20 -4.42
CA ASN A 231 18.03 5.85 -5.62
C ASN A 231 19.09 6.83 -6.20
N PRO A 232 20.00 6.33 -7.05
CA PRO A 232 21.03 7.18 -7.66
C PRO A 232 20.41 8.26 -8.57
N SER A 233 19.32 7.95 -9.27
CA SER A 233 18.66 8.90 -10.17
C SER A 233 18.09 10.12 -9.46
N PHE A 234 17.57 9.97 -8.23
CA PHE A 234 17.13 11.10 -7.41
C PHE A 234 18.31 11.98 -6.99
N SER A 235 19.43 11.35 -6.63
CA SER A 235 20.63 12.06 -6.19
C SER A 235 21.23 12.88 -7.34
N THR A 236 21.33 12.28 -8.53
CA THR A 236 21.73 12.98 -9.76
C THR A 236 20.74 14.10 -10.13
N ALA A 237 19.43 13.92 -9.92
CA ALA A 237 18.46 14.98 -10.16
C ALA A 237 18.68 16.19 -9.23
N ILE A 238 18.99 15.96 -7.94
CA ILE A 238 19.36 17.04 -7.01
C ILE A 238 20.64 17.74 -7.46
N GLU A 239 21.65 16.99 -7.91
CA GLU A 239 22.89 17.57 -8.44
C GLU A 239 22.61 18.48 -9.64
N LEU A 240 21.79 18.04 -10.60
CA LEU A 240 21.39 18.85 -11.75
C LEU A 240 20.62 20.11 -11.35
N LEU A 241 19.75 20.05 -10.33
CA LEU A 241 19.08 21.24 -9.79
C LEU A 241 20.09 22.23 -9.23
N ARG A 242 21.07 21.76 -8.47
CA ARG A 242 22.13 22.61 -7.89
C ARG A 242 23.02 23.22 -8.97
N ASP A 243 23.43 22.42 -9.95
CA ASP A 243 24.26 22.89 -11.06
C ASP A 243 23.56 23.97 -11.89
N SER A 244 22.23 23.89 -12.01
CA SER A 244 21.42 24.91 -12.71
C SER A 244 21.57 26.32 -12.11
N MET A 245 21.86 26.44 -10.81
CA MET A 245 22.07 27.73 -10.15
C MET A 245 23.37 28.42 -10.57
N ARG A 246 24.30 27.67 -11.15
CA ARG A 246 25.62 28.16 -11.60
C ARG A 246 25.64 28.51 -13.09
N ILE A 247 24.60 28.10 -13.84
CA ILE A 247 24.49 28.34 -15.28
C ILE A 247 23.95 29.75 -15.51
N SER A 248 24.68 30.54 -16.31
CA SER A 248 24.29 31.92 -16.66
C SER A 248 23.36 31.99 -17.87
N ASP A 249 23.48 31.06 -18.82
CA ASP A 249 22.58 31.00 -19.98
C ASP A 249 21.20 30.44 -19.58
N GLU A 250 20.16 31.25 -19.76
CA GLU A 250 18.80 30.88 -19.36
C GLU A 250 18.28 29.65 -20.12
N GLY A 251 18.63 29.52 -21.41
CA GLY A 251 18.21 28.39 -22.24
C GLY A 251 18.82 27.07 -21.77
N GLU A 252 20.11 27.06 -21.47
CA GLU A 252 20.85 25.92 -20.94
C GLU A 252 20.42 25.57 -19.50
N ARG A 253 20.18 26.58 -18.66
CA ARG A 253 19.63 26.38 -17.31
C ARG A 253 18.31 25.63 -17.35
N ILE A 254 17.38 26.08 -18.21
CA ILE A 254 16.06 25.45 -18.38
C ILE A 254 16.19 24.01 -18.89
N LYS A 255 17.11 23.75 -19.83
CA LYS A 255 17.40 22.38 -20.31
C LYS A 255 17.93 21.48 -19.19
N THR A 256 18.77 22.01 -18.31
CA THR A 256 19.32 21.28 -17.15
C THR A 256 18.23 20.93 -16.14
N LEU A 257 17.31 21.87 -15.87
CA LEU A 257 16.14 21.63 -15.04
C LEU A 257 15.21 20.55 -15.64
N ASP A 258 15.02 20.56 -16.98
CA ASP A 258 14.30 19.49 -17.67
C ASP A 258 14.99 18.13 -17.52
N GLU A 259 16.32 18.12 -17.58
CA GLU A 259 17.09 16.88 -17.42
C GLU A 259 17.01 16.33 -16.00
N ALA A 260 16.97 17.20 -14.98
CA ALA A 260 16.75 16.79 -13.60
C ALA A 260 15.42 16.03 -13.44
N ALA A 261 14.32 16.60 -13.96
CA ALA A 261 13.01 15.96 -13.93
C ALA A 261 12.97 14.66 -14.74
N ARG A 262 13.58 14.61 -15.93
CA ARG A 262 13.64 13.40 -16.75
C ARG A 262 14.44 12.29 -16.09
N THR A 263 15.55 12.62 -15.44
CA THR A 263 16.46 11.65 -14.81
C THR A 263 15.75 10.89 -13.70
N VAL A 264 15.05 11.58 -12.79
CA VAL A 264 14.34 10.91 -11.69
C VAL A 264 13.16 10.06 -12.21
N LEU A 265 12.43 10.54 -13.21
CA LEU A 265 11.32 9.80 -13.81
C LEU A 265 11.79 8.51 -14.51
N ARG A 266 12.86 8.58 -15.30
CA ARG A 266 13.46 7.42 -15.98
C ARG A 266 14.06 6.43 -14.98
N GLY A 267 14.69 6.93 -13.91
CA GLY A 267 15.17 6.10 -12.81
C GLY A 267 14.06 5.28 -12.18
N ASN A 268 12.91 5.91 -11.91
CA ASN A 268 11.77 5.22 -11.32
C ASN A 268 11.17 4.14 -12.25
N LEU A 269 11.08 4.46 -13.54
CA LEU A 269 10.66 3.50 -14.57
C LEU A 269 11.57 2.26 -14.60
N GLU A 270 12.89 2.44 -14.56
CA GLU A 270 13.84 1.33 -14.61
C GLU A 270 13.74 0.45 -13.36
N MET A 271 13.63 1.05 -12.17
CA MET A 271 13.40 0.30 -10.93
C MET A 271 12.14 -0.57 -11.05
N MET A 272 11.05 -0.03 -11.60
CA MET A 272 9.81 -0.76 -11.79
C MET A 272 9.93 -1.89 -12.83
N LYS A 273 10.70 -1.69 -13.92
CA LYS A 273 11.01 -2.73 -14.90
C LYS A 273 11.80 -3.88 -14.27
N ILE A 274 12.77 -3.57 -13.40
CA ILE A 274 13.55 -4.57 -12.66
C ILE A 274 12.62 -5.35 -11.70
N PHE A 275 11.77 -4.66 -10.94
CA PHE A 275 10.81 -5.29 -10.05
C PHE A 275 9.80 -6.18 -10.79
N GLY A 276 9.20 -5.68 -11.87
CA GLY A 276 8.25 -6.44 -12.70
C GLY A 276 8.84 -7.75 -13.24
N ARG A 277 10.10 -7.72 -13.69
CA ARG A 277 10.85 -8.93 -14.08
C ARG A 277 11.13 -9.85 -12.87
N GLY A 278 11.53 -9.27 -11.74
CA GLY A 278 11.84 -9.99 -10.51
C GLY A 278 10.64 -10.64 -9.83
N LEU A 279 9.42 -10.21 -10.14
CA LEU A 279 8.17 -10.77 -9.57
C LEU A 279 7.83 -12.17 -10.07
N ARG A 280 8.33 -12.58 -11.25
CA ARG A 280 7.93 -13.85 -11.88
C ARG A 280 8.20 -15.05 -10.98
N LEU A 281 9.41 -15.16 -10.42
CA LEU A 281 9.77 -16.30 -9.57
C LEU A 281 8.99 -16.31 -8.24
N PRO A 282 8.93 -15.22 -7.45
CA PRO A 282 8.12 -15.18 -6.23
C PRO A 282 6.65 -15.51 -6.46
N ILE A 283 6.05 -15.04 -7.56
CA ILE A 283 4.66 -15.38 -7.92
C ILE A 283 4.53 -16.87 -8.23
N THR A 284 5.45 -17.43 -9.02
CA THR A 284 5.45 -18.88 -9.28
C THR A 284 5.56 -19.67 -7.97
N VAL A 285 6.43 -19.26 -7.04
CA VAL A 285 6.55 -19.94 -5.74
C VAL A 285 5.27 -19.81 -4.93
N LEU A 286 4.66 -18.62 -4.88
CA LEU A 286 3.38 -18.42 -4.21
C LEU A 286 2.26 -19.24 -4.83
N TYR A 287 2.24 -19.37 -6.15
CA TYR A 287 1.31 -20.24 -6.88
C TYR A 287 1.55 -21.73 -6.53
N MET A 288 2.80 -22.18 -6.54
CA MET A 288 3.13 -23.57 -6.22
C MET A 288 2.82 -23.90 -4.75
N LEU A 289 3.16 -23.02 -3.82
CA LEU A 289 2.91 -23.20 -2.39
C LEU A 289 1.42 -23.04 -2.05
N GLY A 290 0.75 -22.05 -2.65
CA GLY A 290 -0.60 -21.66 -2.30
C GLY A 290 -1.69 -22.31 -3.14
N ILE A 291 -1.37 -22.96 -4.25
CA ILE A 291 -2.36 -23.68 -5.04
C ILE A 291 -1.89 -25.11 -5.21
N VAL A 292 -0.79 -25.33 -5.93
CA VAL A 292 -0.39 -26.68 -6.36
C VAL A 292 -0.12 -27.65 -5.21
N LEU A 293 0.62 -27.23 -4.19
CA LEU A 293 0.95 -28.07 -3.02
C LEU A 293 -0.31 -28.48 -2.24
N PRO A 294 -1.21 -27.55 -1.84
CA PRO A 294 -2.48 -27.91 -1.22
C PRO A 294 -3.34 -28.81 -2.10
N VAL A 295 -3.40 -28.51 -3.39
CA VAL A 295 -4.15 -29.32 -4.36
C VAL A 295 -3.66 -30.76 -4.36
N MET A 296 -2.36 -30.98 -4.51
CA MET A 296 -1.77 -32.32 -4.49
C MET A 296 -1.97 -32.99 -3.13
N GLY A 297 -1.77 -32.25 -2.04
CA GLY A 297 -1.92 -32.76 -0.70
C GLY A 297 -3.36 -33.17 -0.37
N LEU A 298 -4.36 -32.41 -0.82
CA LEU A 298 -5.78 -32.71 -0.61
C LEU A 298 -6.24 -33.90 -1.46
N VAL A 299 -5.78 -34.02 -2.70
CA VAL A 299 -6.08 -35.20 -3.54
C VAL A 299 -5.53 -36.49 -2.95
N ILE A 300 -4.34 -36.42 -2.31
CA ILE A 300 -3.70 -37.60 -1.70
C ILE A 300 -4.23 -37.84 -0.27
N ALA A 301 -4.83 -36.82 0.38
CA ALA A 301 -5.24 -36.90 1.78
C ALA A 301 -6.18 -38.09 2.07
N PRO A 302 -7.23 -38.38 1.28
CA PRO A 302 -8.07 -39.56 1.49
C PRO A 302 -7.26 -40.86 1.55
N VAL A 303 -6.28 -41.02 0.66
CA VAL A 303 -5.40 -42.20 0.58
C VAL A 303 -4.49 -42.30 1.81
N ILE A 304 -3.91 -41.19 2.26
CA ILE A 304 -3.08 -41.16 3.47
C ILE A 304 -3.92 -41.51 4.71
N THR A 305 -5.12 -40.95 4.82
CA THR A 305 -6.00 -41.17 5.98
C THR A 305 -6.59 -42.57 6.06
N THR A 306 -6.72 -43.27 4.92
CA THR A 306 -7.23 -44.64 4.87
C THR A 306 -6.14 -45.68 5.09
N LEU A 307 -4.95 -45.46 4.53
CA LEU A 307 -3.87 -46.44 4.55
C LEU A 307 -2.94 -46.32 5.76
N MET A 308 -2.87 -45.14 6.40
CA MET A 308 -2.04 -44.95 7.60
C MET A 308 -2.89 -45.02 8.86
N ALA A 309 -2.62 -46.00 9.74
CA ALA A 309 -3.34 -46.22 11.00
C ALA A 309 -3.30 -45.02 11.98
N GLN A 310 -2.39 -44.05 11.76
CA GLN A 310 -2.33 -42.75 12.47
C GLN A 310 -2.34 -41.57 11.48
N GLY A 311 -3.18 -41.64 10.44
CA GLY A 311 -3.33 -40.56 9.47
C GLY A 311 -3.71 -39.22 10.10
N LEU A 312 -3.46 -38.13 9.38
CA LEU A 312 -3.86 -36.78 9.80
C LEU A 312 -5.37 -36.72 10.03
N SER A 313 -5.80 -36.33 11.23
CA SER A 313 -7.22 -36.09 11.49
C SER A 313 -7.76 -34.94 10.64
N ALA A 314 -9.07 -34.90 10.38
CA ALA A 314 -9.71 -33.79 9.68
C ALA A 314 -9.38 -32.41 10.31
N GLN A 315 -9.22 -32.38 11.63
CA GLN A 315 -8.80 -31.19 12.38
C GLN A 315 -7.36 -30.78 12.04
N GLY A 316 -6.44 -31.74 11.92
CA GLY A 316 -5.06 -31.48 11.48
C GLY A 316 -4.99 -30.88 10.07
N LEU A 317 -5.81 -31.39 9.15
CA LEU A 317 -5.91 -30.84 7.78
C LEU A 317 -6.44 -29.40 7.78
N ILE A 318 -7.48 -29.09 8.57
CA ILE A 318 -8.00 -27.71 8.72
C ILE A 318 -6.89 -26.76 9.20
N VAL A 319 -6.13 -27.14 10.23
CA VAL A 319 -5.07 -26.27 10.77
C VAL A 319 -3.95 -26.07 9.76
N VAL A 320 -3.49 -27.13 9.09
CA VAL A 320 -2.39 -27.02 8.12
C VAL A 320 -2.81 -26.17 6.91
N TYR A 321 -3.96 -26.45 6.31
CA TYR A 321 -4.37 -25.81 5.07
C TYR A 321 -5.06 -24.46 5.27
N ASN A 322 -5.91 -24.27 6.28
CA ASN A 322 -6.69 -23.03 6.44
C ASN A 322 -6.06 -22.04 7.44
N VAL A 323 -4.99 -22.45 8.14
CA VAL A 323 -4.31 -21.55 9.10
C VAL A 323 -2.83 -21.40 8.76
N VAL A 324 -2.05 -22.48 8.86
CA VAL A 324 -0.59 -22.41 8.72
C VAL A 324 -0.19 -21.94 7.33
N LEU A 325 -0.75 -22.53 6.29
CA LEU A 325 -0.34 -22.27 4.92
C LEU A 325 -0.74 -20.85 4.42
N PRO A 326 -1.96 -20.33 4.68
CA PRO A 326 -2.33 -18.94 4.40
C PRO A 326 -1.43 -17.93 5.12
N ILE A 327 -1.03 -18.21 6.37
CA ILE A 327 -0.08 -17.36 7.11
C ILE A 327 1.28 -17.32 6.39
N ILE A 328 1.80 -18.46 5.95
CA ILE A 328 3.06 -18.52 5.18
C ILE A 328 2.94 -17.73 3.87
N ILE A 329 1.86 -17.93 3.12
CA ILE A 329 1.57 -17.19 1.88
C ILE A 329 1.52 -15.69 2.16
N TYR A 330 0.80 -15.27 3.21
CA TYR A 330 0.65 -13.87 3.60
C TYR A 330 2.01 -13.24 3.93
N ILE A 331 2.85 -13.91 4.73
CA ILE A 331 4.20 -13.43 5.06
C ILE A 331 5.04 -13.30 3.79
N MET A 332 5.05 -14.31 2.92
CA MET A 332 5.79 -14.26 1.67
C MET A 332 5.30 -13.13 0.75
N MET A 333 3.99 -12.95 0.62
CA MET A 333 3.38 -11.84 -0.10
C MET A 333 3.88 -10.50 0.44
N LYS A 334 3.86 -10.29 1.77
CA LYS A 334 4.35 -9.05 2.38
C LYS A 334 5.83 -8.80 2.12
N VAL A 335 6.68 -9.84 2.11
CA VAL A 335 8.11 -9.74 1.78
C VAL A 335 8.33 -9.38 0.31
N VAL A 336 7.51 -9.90 -0.60
CA VAL A 336 7.58 -9.55 -2.03
C VAL A 336 7.14 -8.10 -2.25
N LEU A 337 6.03 -7.70 -1.62
CA LEU A 337 5.49 -6.34 -1.73
C LEU A 337 6.39 -5.29 -1.06
N SER A 338 7.15 -5.64 -0.03
CA SER A 338 8.10 -4.72 0.61
C SER A 338 9.34 -4.41 -0.25
N LYS A 339 9.44 -5.00 -1.45
CA LYS A 339 10.47 -4.69 -2.44
C LYS A 339 9.92 -3.93 -3.65
N ARG A 340 8.62 -3.59 -3.64
CA ARG A 340 7.99 -2.81 -4.71
C ARG A 340 8.63 -1.42 -4.76
N PRO A 341 9.25 -1.01 -5.89
CA PRO A 341 9.76 0.34 -6.07
C PRO A 341 8.65 1.37 -6.00
N GLY A 342 9.05 2.63 -5.94
CA GLY A 342 8.11 3.72 -5.86
C GLY A 342 7.13 3.71 -7.04
N GLY A 343 5.82 3.61 -6.79
CA GLY A 343 4.77 3.80 -7.79
C GLY A 343 4.04 5.12 -7.58
N PHE A 344 3.39 5.63 -8.62
CA PHE A 344 2.62 6.86 -8.53
C PHE A 344 1.53 6.75 -7.45
N THR A 345 1.54 7.70 -6.52
CA THR A 345 0.47 7.85 -5.53
C THR A 345 -0.82 8.14 -6.28
N ARG A 346 -1.88 7.37 -6.00
CA ARG A 346 -3.21 7.62 -6.59
C ARG A 346 -3.77 8.94 -6.05
N PRO A 347 -4.70 9.58 -6.79
CA PRO A 347 -5.29 10.82 -6.32
C PRO A 347 -5.92 10.65 -4.95
N ASP A 348 -5.60 11.58 -4.05
CA ASP A 348 -6.19 11.64 -2.72
C ASP A 348 -7.64 12.11 -2.83
N ILE A 349 -8.55 11.32 -2.28
CA ILE A 349 -10.00 11.58 -2.31
C ILE A 349 -10.54 11.98 -0.94
N THR A 350 -9.68 12.15 0.07
CA THR A 350 -10.06 12.40 1.47
C THR A 350 -10.90 13.68 1.59
N ASP A 351 -10.60 14.69 0.78
CA ASP A 351 -11.25 16.01 0.83
C ASP A 351 -12.47 16.11 -0.10
N TYR A 352 -12.95 14.99 -0.67
CA TYR A 352 -14.08 15.01 -1.60
C TYR A 352 -15.43 15.16 -0.86
N PRO A 353 -16.26 16.18 -1.18
CA PRO A 353 -17.56 16.38 -0.55
C PRO A 353 -18.55 15.28 -0.97
N GLY A 354 -19.21 14.64 0.01
CA GLY A 354 -20.17 13.57 -0.26
C GLY A 354 -19.55 12.17 -0.40
N LEU A 355 -18.31 11.98 0.04
CA LEU A 355 -17.69 10.65 0.11
C LEU A 355 -18.36 9.81 1.21
N PRO A 356 -18.69 8.52 0.96
CA PRO A 356 -19.16 7.64 2.03
C PRO A 356 -18.08 7.43 3.11
N GLU A 357 -18.52 7.40 4.37
CA GLU A 357 -17.68 7.00 5.49
C GLU A 357 -17.04 5.61 5.25
N PRO A 358 -15.88 5.30 5.84
CA PRO A 358 -15.30 3.96 5.76
C PRO A 358 -16.33 2.86 6.11
N GLY A 359 -16.49 1.87 5.22
CA GLY A 359 -17.42 0.75 5.43
C GLY A 359 -18.91 1.04 5.18
N HIS A 360 -19.26 2.23 4.67
CA HIS A 360 -20.62 2.61 4.34
C HIS A 360 -20.83 2.76 2.82
N LEU A 361 -22.08 2.61 2.38
CA LEU A 361 -22.52 2.91 1.02
C LEU A 361 -23.61 3.98 1.07
N ILE A 362 -23.46 5.06 0.30
CA ILE A 362 -24.52 6.07 0.17
C ILE A 362 -25.54 5.56 -0.84
N MET A 363 -26.78 5.32 -0.41
CA MET A 363 -27.87 5.03 -1.34
C MET A 363 -28.83 6.21 -1.35
N ILE A 364 -29.11 6.75 -2.54
CA ILE A 364 -30.11 7.79 -2.72
C ILE A 364 -31.47 7.09 -2.83
N SER A 365 -32.31 7.26 -1.82
CA SER A 365 -33.68 6.75 -1.84
C SER A 365 -34.49 7.41 -2.97
N LYS A 366 -35.55 6.75 -3.47
CA LYS A 366 -36.53 7.36 -4.41
C LYS A 366 -37.17 8.65 -3.86
N SER A 367 -37.02 8.93 -2.56
CA SER A 367 -37.47 10.17 -1.89
C SER A 367 -36.44 11.30 -1.86
N GLY A 368 -35.25 11.12 -2.45
CA GLY A 368 -34.17 12.12 -2.46
C GLY A 368 -33.38 12.23 -1.15
N ARG A 369 -33.68 11.42 -0.12
CA ARG A 369 -32.86 11.33 1.11
C ARG A 369 -31.65 10.43 0.88
N GLU A 370 -30.48 10.95 1.20
CA GLU A 370 -29.22 10.21 1.27
C GLU A 370 -29.17 9.42 2.57
N SER A 371 -29.14 8.09 2.48
CA SER A 371 -28.92 7.22 3.64
C SER A 371 -27.58 6.51 3.50
N GLN A 372 -26.74 6.63 4.53
CA GLN A 372 -25.51 5.86 4.66
C GLN A 372 -25.86 4.48 5.21
N LEU A 373 -25.72 3.44 4.39
CA LEU A 373 -25.97 2.06 4.80
C LEU A 373 -24.68 1.42 5.31
N PRO A 374 -24.63 0.96 6.58
CA PRO A 374 -23.51 0.19 7.08
C PRO A 374 -23.47 -1.18 6.38
N LEU A 375 -22.34 -1.52 5.75
CA LEU A 375 -22.22 -2.75 4.96
C LEU A 375 -22.00 -4.00 5.81
N ILE A 376 -21.38 -3.86 6.98
CA ILE A 376 -21.11 -4.98 7.91
C ILE A 376 -22.41 -5.74 8.28
N PRO A 377 -23.47 -5.09 8.80
CA PRO A 377 -24.71 -5.81 9.15
C PRO A 377 -25.40 -6.41 7.92
N ILE A 378 -25.30 -5.79 6.75
CA ILE A 378 -25.86 -6.32 5.50
C ILE A 378 -25.11 -7.59 5.07
N SER A 379 -23.78 -7.57 5.14
CA SER A 379 -22.94 -8.75 4.87
C SER A 379 -23.21 -9.89 5.85
N ILE A 380 -23.37 -9.58 7.14
CA ILE A 380 -23.71 -10.57 8.17
C ILE A 380 -25.10 -11.15 7.91
N LEU A 381 -26.09 -10.31 7.60
CA LEU A 381 -27.45 -10.75 7.27
C LEU A 381 -27.46 -11.65 6.03
N ALA A 382 -26.73 -11.27 4.97
CA ALA A 382 -26.59 -12.06 3.76
C ALA A 382 -25.91 -13.42 4.04
N PHE A 383 -24.87 -13.44 4.89
CA PHE A 383 -24.23 -14.67 5.34
C PHE A 383 -25.24 -15.60 6.02
N PHE A 384 -25.97 -15.12 7.02
CA PHE A 384 -26.93 -15.95 7.76
C PHE A 384 -28.09 -16.43 6.87
N LEU A 385 -28.57 -15.60 5.94
CA LEU A 385 -29.67 -15.96 5.06
C LEU A 385 -29.29 -17.02 4.02
N ILE A 386 -28.06 -16.96 3.47
CA ILE A 386 -27.57 -17.93 2.48
C ILE A 386 -27.09 -19.22 3.17
N SER A 387 -26.55 -19.12 4.40
CA SER A 387 -26.00 -20.27 5.14
C SER A 387 -27.05 -21.16 5.82
N ILE A 388 -28.35 -20.80 5.81
CA ILE A 388 -29.42 -21.60 6.43
C ILE A 388 -29.33 -23.10 6.09
N PRO A 389 -29.15 -23.52 4.81
CA PRO A 389 -29.03 -24.94 4.48
C PRO A 389 -27.79 -25.60 5.11
N GLY A 390 -26.66 -24.89 5.17
CA GLY A 390 -25.44 -25.35 5.83
C GLY A 390 -25.57 -25.43 7.35
N ILE A 391 -26.30 -24.51 7.99
CA ILE A 391 -26.57 -24.56 9.43
C ILE A 391 -27.43 -25.78 9.76
N LEU A 392 -28.42 -26.10 8.93
CA LEU A 392 -29.29 -27.28 9.09
C LEU A 392 -28.52 -28.62 8.99
N MET A 393 -27.37 -28.63 8.30
CA MET A 393 -26.48 -29.79 8.24
C MET A 393 -25.84 -30.10 9.61
N ILE A 394 -25.45 -29.05 10.34
CA ILE A 394 -24.80 -29.19 11.66
C ILE A 394 -25.81 -29.69 12.70
N THR A 395 -27.06 -29.22 12.62
CA THR A 395 -28.11 -29.60 13.59
C THR A 395 -28.67 -31.00 13.37
N ASN A 396 -28.54 -31.57 12.17
CA ASN A 396 -29.08 -32.87 11.81
C ASN A 396 -27.94 -33.85 11.41
N PRO A 397 -27.28 -34.52 12.36
CA PRO A 397 -26.27 -35.52 12.06
C PRO A 397 -26.87 -36.69 11.25
N PRO A 398 -26.09 -37.34 10.39
CA PRO A 398 -26.61 -38.35 9.49
C PRO A 398 -27.02 -39.60 10.27
N ALA A 399 -28.15 -40.20 9.90
CA ALA A 399 -28.58 -41.49 10.42
C ALA A 399 -27.74 -42.66 9.85
N GLU A 400 -27.15 -42.50 8.65
CA GLU A 400 -26.31 -43.50 7.99
C GLU A 400 -25.05 -42.87 7.38
N VAL A 401 -23.92 -43.59 7.46
CA VAL A 401 -22.66 -43.21 6.81
C VAL A 401 -22.76 -43.59 5.33
N GLY A 402 -23.07 -42.62 4.47
CA GLY A 402 -23.22 -42.83 3.04
C GLY A 402 -23.18 -41.52 2.24
N PHE A 403 -22.98 -41.65 0.93
CA PHE A 403 -23.00 -40.51 0.02
C PHE A 403 -24.39 -39.87 -0.02
N ASN A 404 -24.48 -38.58 0.28
CA ASN A 404 -25.72 -37.81 0.21
C ASN A 404 -25.49 -36.46 -0.49
N LEU A 405 -26.03 -36.34 -1.71
CA LEU A 405 -25.89 -35.14 -2.54
C LEU A 405 -26.44 -33.88 -1.84
N LEU A 406 -27.50 -34.02 -1.04
CA LEU A 406 -28.09 -32.90 -0.31
C LEU A 406 -27.10 -32.29 0.68
N ARG A 407 -26.27 -33.11 1.33
CA ARG A 407 -25.26 -32.64 2.30
C ARG A 407 -24.14 -31.85 1.66
N ILE A 408 -23.73 -32.23 0.45
CA ILE A 408 -22.74 -31.49 -0.32
C ILE A 408 -23.31 -30.13 -0.72
N VAL A 409 -24.57 -30.07 -1.15
CA VAL A 409 -25.23 -28.78 -1.45
C VAL A 409 -25.32 -27.91 -0.20
N GLN A 410 -25.62 -28.49 0.96
CA GLN A 410 -25.63 -27.78 2.24
C GLN A 410 -24.24 -27.25 2.61
N SER A 411 -23.18 -28.03 2.47
CA SER A 411 -21.81 -27.60 2.78
C SER A 411 -21.33 -26.50 1.81
N VAL A 412 -21.65 -26.63 0.51
CA VAL A 412 -21.37 -25.60 -0.51
C VAL A 412 -22.08 -24.29 -0.19
N SER A 413 -23.32 -24.34 0.31
CA SER A 413 -24.06 -23.11 0.68
C SER A 413 -23.33 -22.28 1.74
N PHE A 414 -22.59 -22.93 2.66
CA PHE A 414 -21.81 -22.26 3.70
C PHE A 414 -20.61 -21.50 3.12
N VAL A 415 -19.90 -22.13 2.18
CA VAL A 415 -18.76 -21.51 1.47
C VAL A 415 -19.24 -20.35 0.60
N VAL A 416 -20.35 -20.53 -0.13
CA VAL A 416 -20.95 -19.47 -0.95
C VAL A 416 -21.42 -18.30 -0.07
N ALA A 417 -22.04 -18.58 1.08
CA ALA A 417 -22.45 -17.54 2.03
C ALA A 417 -21.26 -16.70 2.51
N ALA A 418 -20.16 -17.34 2.89
CA ALA A 418 -18.93 -16.66 3.31
C ALA A 418 -18.37 -15.78 2.19
N SER A 419 -18.29 -16.32 0.96
CA SER A 419 -17.81 -15.58 -0.20
C SER A 419 -18.69 -14.36 -0.52
N VAL A 420 -20.00 -14.54 -0.61
CA VAL A 420 -20.95 -13.46 -0.91
C VAL A 420 -20.90 -12.36 0.15
N ALA A 421 -20.78 -12.71 1.43
CA ALA A 421 -20.67 -11.74 2.51
C ALA A 421 -19.41 -10.86 2.38
N ILE A 422 -18.26 -11.48 2.05
CA ILE A 422 -17.01 -10.77 1.79
C ILE A 422 -17.17 -9.87 0.55
N VAL A 423 -17.74 -10.39 -0.54
CA VAL A 423 -17.95 -9.63 -1.78
C VAL A 423 -18.82 -8.40 -1.55
N ILE A 424 -19.94 -8.53 -0.83
CA ILE A 424 -20.84 -7.39 -0.53
C ILE A 424 -20.09 -6.29 0.22
N TYR A 425 -19.31 -6.66 1.24
CA TYR A 425 -18.56 -5.69 2.03
C TYR A 425 -17.46 -5.01 1.22
N THR A 426 -16.61 -5.79 0.54
CA THR A 426 -15.42 -5.25 -0.13
C THR A 426 -15.76 -4.50 -1.42
N TYR A 427 -16.72 -5.00 -2.20
CA TYR A 427 -17.18 -4.32 -3.41
C TYR A 427 -17.99 -3.08 -3.06
N GLY A 428 -18.95 -3.19 -2.14
CA GLY A 428 -19.83 -2.09 -1.73
C GLY A 428 -19.06 -0.91 -1.14
N SER A 429 -18.08 -1.18 -0.28
CA SER A 429 -17.30 -0.12 0.40
C SER A 429 -16.38 0.67 -0.54
N SER A 430 -16.08 0.11 -1.72
CA SER A 430 -15.06 0.64 -2.62
C SER A 430 -15.61 1.23 -3.90
N TYR A 431 -16.76 0.74 -4.38
CA TYR A 431 -17.31 1.09 -5.69
C TYR A 431 -17.52 2.60 -5.88
N GLN A 432 -18.15 3.28 -4.91
CA GLN A 432 -18.41 4.73 -4.99
C GLN A 432 -17.13 5.56 -4.91
N LYS A 433 -16.21 5.17 -4.03
CA LYS A 433 -14.92 5.84 -3.85
C LYS A 433 -14.05 5.72 -5.10
N LEU A 434 -14.09 4.56 -5.77
CA LEU A 434 -13.40 4.38 -7.05
C LEU A 434 -14.01 5.19 -8.18
N LYS A 435 -15.33 5.38 -8.20
CA LYS A 435 -15.98 6.25 -9.19
C LYS A 435 -15.48 7.69 -9.05
N VAL A 436 -15.46 8.23 -7.83
CA VAL A 436 -14.91 9.55 -7.52
C VAL A 436 -13.44 9.66 -7.94
N ARG A 437 -12.63 8.64 -7.61
CA ARG A 437 -11.21 8.63 -8.00
C ARG A 437 -11.02 8.59 -9.51
N ALA A 438 -11.87 7.87 -10.24
CA ALA A 438 -11.82 7.82 -11.70
C ALA A 438 -12.17 9.19 -12.32
N GLU A 439 -13.11 9.94 -11.75
CA GLU A 439 -13.43 11.31 -12.17
C GLU A 439 -12.22 12.25 -11.95
N ILE A 440 -11.53 12.13 -10.81
CA ILE A 440 -10.30 12.89 -10.55
C ILE A 440 -9.18 12.50 -11.50
N GLU A 441 -9.00 11.20 -11.76
CA GLU A 441 -8.00 10.71 -12.70
C GLU A 441 -8.29 11.19 -14.15
N GLU A 442 -9.56 11.34 -14.54
CA GLU A 442 -9.94 11.94 -15.83
C GLU A 442 -9.53 13.43 -15.90
N ILE A 443 -9.77 14.19 -14.83
CA ILE A 443 -9.32 15.58 -14.71
C ILE A 443 -7.80 15.66 -14.86
N GLU A 444 -7.06 14.87 -14.10
CA GLU A 444 -5.59 14.87 -14.11
C GLU A 444 -5.00 14.42 -15.45
N ASN A 445 -5.61 13.43 -16.09
CA ASN A 445 -5.18 12.96 -17.42
C ASN A 445 -5.40 14.01 -18.52
N GLY A 446 -6.37 14.91 -18.35
CA GLY A 446 -6.66 16.01 -19.27
C GLY A 446 -5.82 17.27 -19.04
N LEU A 447 -5.15 17.39 -17.89
CA LEU A 447 -4.37 18.57 -17.52
C LEU A 447 -3.23 18.86 -18.49
N ASP A 448 -2.53 17.83 -18.97
CA ASP A 448 -1.36 18.00 -19.82
C ASP A 448 -1.70 18.76 -21.11
N SER A 449 -2.80 18.37 -21.75
CA SER A 449 -3.29 18.93 -23.01
C SER A 449 -3.93 20.30 -22.79
N ALA A 450 -4.68 20.46 -21.70
CA ALA A 450 -5.32 21.73 -21.35
C ALA A 450 -4.28 22.83 -21.04
N LEU A 451 -3.23 22.49 -20.29
CA LEU A 451 -2.13 23.42 -20.00
C LEU A 451 -1.30 23.71 -21.25
N TYR A 452 -1.13 22.75 -22.15
CA TYR A 452 -0.45 23.01 -23.42
C TYR A 452 -1.16 24.11 -24.21
N GLU A 453 -2.47 23.95 -24.42
CA GLU A 453 -3.30 24.93 -25.13
C GLU A 453 -3.30 26.28 -24.42
N LEU A 454 -3.45 26.28 -23.09
CA LEU A 454 -3.42 27.49 -22.28
C LEU A 454 -2.07 28.22 -22.43
N GLY A 455 -0.96 27.50 -22.30
CA GLY A 455 0.39 28.05 -22.46
C GLY A 455 0.65 28.60 -23.86
N GLU A 456 0.10 27.96 -24.90
CA GLU A 456 0.18 28.46 -26.28
C GLU A 456 -0.53 29.80 -26.45
N ARG A 457 -1.74 29.92 -25.87
CA ARG A 457 -2.51 31.17 -25.92
C ARG A 457 -1.87 32.30 -25.14
N ILE A 458 -1.29 32.01 -23.98
CA ILE A 458 -0.54 33.00 -23.20
C ILE A 458 0.71 33.43 -23.98
N ALA A 459 1.41 32.51 -24.64
CA ALA A 459 2.58 32.82 -25.48
C ALA A 459 2.25 33.76 -26.64
N MET A 460 1.03 33.66 -27.20
CA MET A 460 0.49 34.58 -28.22
C MET A 460 0.20 36.00 -27.68
N GLY A 461 0.42 36.25 -26.38
CA GLY A 461 0.20 37.55 -25.75
C GLY A 461 -1.19 37.73 -25.13
N ASN A 462 -2.02 36.68 -25.09
CA ASN A 462 -3.33 36.78 -24.44
C ASN A 462 -3.16 36.77 -22.91
N PRO A 463 -3.84 37.68 -22.16
CA PRO A 463 -3.95 37.57 -20.71
C PRO A 463 -4.54 36.22 -20.30
N LEU A 464 -4.14 35.70 -19.14
CA LEU A 464 -4.52 34.36 -18.67
C LEU A 464 -6.05 34.16 -18.65
N GLU A 465 -6.81 35.20 -18.30
CA GLU A 465 -8.27 35.22 -18.26
C GLU A 465 -8.87 35.01 -19.66
N THR A 466 -8.31 35.69 -20.66
CA THR A 466 -8.73 35.57 -22.06
C THR A 466 -8.33 34.20 -22.60
N ALA A 467 -7.13 33.72 -22.26
CA ALA A 467 -6.65 32.42 -22.65
C ALA A 467 -7.55 31.29 -22.12
N ILE A 468 -7.95 31.34 -20.83
CA ILE A 468 -8.88 30.38 -20.22
C ILE A 468 -10.22 30.41 -20.93
N ARG A 469 -10.78 31.60 -21.20
CA ARG A 469 -12.06 31.73 -21.92
C ARG A 469 -11.99 31.09 -23.29
N THR A 470 -10.98 31.44 -24.09
CA THR A 470 -10.90 30.92 -25.45
C THR A 470 -10.62 29.42 -25.46
N SER A 471 -9.80 28.90 -24.55
CA SER A 471 -9.63 27.44 -24.36
C SER A 471 -10.95 26.76 -24.02
N ALA A 472 -11.78 27.36 -23.15
CA ALA A 472 -13.10 26.82 -22.81
C ALA A 472 -14.04 26.69 -24.03
N GLU A 473 -13.96 27.64 -24.96
CA GLU A 473 -14.77 27.68 -26.17
C GLU A 473 -14.28 26.66 -27.22
N THR A 474 -12.96 26.49 -27.39
CA THR A 474 -12.34 25.64 -28.41
C THR A 474 -12.17 24.17 -28.01
N THR A 475 -11.97 23.86 -26.73
CA THR A 475 -11.83 22.47 -26.27
C THR A 475 -13.17 21.75 -26.44
N LYS A 476 -13.30 20.75 -27.32
CA LYS A 476 -14.60 20.15 -27.70
C LYS A 476 -15.37 19.50 -26.53
N SER A 477 -14.69 18.83 -25.60
CA SER A 477 -15.30 18.12 -24.47
C SER A 477 -14.27 17.77 -23.40
N GLY A 478 -14.74 17.34 -22.22
CA GLY A 478 -13.89 16.84 -21.12
C GLY A 478 -13.96 17.70 -19.86
N ALA A 479 -13.47 17.16 -18.74
CA ALA A 479 -13.54 17.81 -17.44
C ALA A 479 -12.86 19.20 -17.40
N MET A 480 -11.74 19.36 -18.11
CA MET A 480 -11.02 20.63 -18.22
C MET A 480 -11.80 21.73 -18.95
N ARG A 481 -12.59 21.39 -19.99
CA ARG A 481 -13.52 22.34 -20.62
C ARG A 481 -14.54 22.83 -19.59
N GLY A 482 -15.10 21.91 -18.81
CA GLY A 482 -16.07 22.23 -17.75
C GLY A 482 -15.48 23.18 -16.70
N LEU A 483 -14.25 22.91 -16.25
CA LEU A 483 -13.53 23.77 -15.32
C LEU A 483 -13.34 25.17 -15.90
N PHE A 484 -12.77 25.29 -17.11
CA PHE A 484 -12.51 26.60 -17.73
C PHE A 484 -13.80 27.36 -18.04
N MET A 485 -14.86 26.68 -18.47
CA MET A 485 -16.19 27.27 -18.64
C MET A 485 -16.71 27.82 -17.32
N ARG A 486 -16.58 27.06 -16.22
CA ARG A 486 -17.03 27.48 -14.90
C ARG A 486 -16.24 28.68 -14.40
N VAL A 487 -14.90 28.65 -14.46
CA VAL A 487 -14.05 29.81 -14.13
C VAL A 487 -14.48 31.05 -14.92
N SER A 488 -14.59 30.94 -16.26
CA SER A 488 -15.02 32.02 -17.13
C SER A 488 -16.43 32.56 -16.79
N THR A 489 -17.37 31.66 -16.48
CA THR A 489 -18.74 32.05 -16.12
C THR A 489 -18.79 32.74 -14.76
N THR A 490 -18.07 32.22 -13.77
CA THR A 490 -17.95 32.80 -12.42
C THR A 490 -17.38 34.21 -12.49
N MET A 491 -16.30 34.43 -13.27
CA MET A 491 -15.73 35.76 -13.47
C MET A 491 -16.71 36.73 -14.14
N ARG A 492 -17.43 36.30 -15.20
CA ARG A 492 -18.36 37.16 -15.94
C ARG A 492 -19.65 37.47 -15.18
N SER A 493 -20.18 36.49 -14.46
CA SER A 493 -21.47 36.61 -13.76
C SER A 493 -21.35 37.30 -12.41
N MET A 494 -20.24 37.12 -11.69
CA MET A 494 -20.03 37.65 -10.35
C MET A 494 -18.98 38.77 -10.26
N GLY A 495 -18.29 39.09 -11.37
CA GLY A 495 -17.29 40.17 -11.41
C GLY A 495 -16.03 39.88 -10.58
N LEU A 496 -15.76 38.61 -10.26
CA LEU A 496 -14.62 38.19 -9.44
C LEU A 496 -13.31 38.17 -10.25
N THR A 497 -12.18 38.32 -9.54
CA THR A 497 -10.86 38.12 -10.14
C THR A 497 -10.64 36.65 -10.51
N LEU A 498 -9.65 36.35 -11.34
CA LEU A 498 -9.32 34.97 -11.71
C LEU A 498 -9.00 34.11 -10.48
N GLU A 499 -8.22 34.64 -9.56
CA GLU A 499 -7.82 33.97 -8.33
C GLU A 499 -9.04 33.64 -7.46
N GLN A 500 -9.93 34.61 -7.25
CA GLN A 500 -11.19 34.39 -6.54
C GLN A 500 -12.11 33.40 -7.26
N ALA A 501 -12.28 33.54 -8.57
CA ALA A 501 -13.14 32.65 -9.34
C ALA A 501 -12.64 31.20 -9.38
N MET A 502 -11.36 30.97 -9.11
CA MET A 502 -10.72 29.66 -9.16
C MET A 502 -10.57 29.02 -7.78
N PHE A 503 -10.07 29.77 -6.79
CA PHE A 503 -9.60 29.22 -5.50
C PHE A 503 -10.50 29.52 -4.29
N ASP A 504 -11.44 30.46 -4.40
CA ASP A 504 -12.31 30.86 -3.28
C ASP A 504 -13.09 29.68 -2.68
N GLU A 505 -13.26 29.67 -1.35
CA GLU A 505 -13.88 28.56 -0.62
C GLU A 505 -15.39 28.46 -0.91
N GLU A 506 -16.06 29.58 -1.09
CA GLU A 506 -17.50 29.60 -1.35
C GLU A 506 -17.80 29.41 -2.84
N ASN A 507 -17.18 30.21 -3.71
CA ASN A 507 -17.55 30.36 -5.12
C ASN A 507 -16.52 29.83 -6.13
N GLY A 508 -15.39 29.31 -5.66
CA GLY A 508 -14.29 28.87 -6.51
C GLY A 508 -14.62 27.67 -7.38
N ALA A 509 -14.19 27.70 -8.64
CA ALA A 509 -14.41 26.60 -9.58
C ALA A 509 -13.77 25.28 -9.12
N LEU A 510 -12.60 25.33 -8.47
CA LEU A 510 -11.86 24.14 -8.02
C LEU A 510 -12.59 23.35 -6.92
N ARG A 511 -13.58 23.93 -6.24
CA ARG A 511 -14.46 23.19 -5.32
C ARG A 511 -15.21 22.06 -6.02
N TYR A 512 -15.56 22.25 -7.29
CA TYR A 512 -16.27 21.27 -8.11
C TYR A 512 -15.33 20.29 -8.82
N TYR A 513 -14.02 20.55 -8.76
CA TYR A 513 -12.97 19.74 -9.37
C TYR A 513 -11.89 19.44 -8.32
N PRO A 514 -12.20 18.64 -7.28
CA PRO A 514 -11.33 18.42 -6.13
C PRO A 514 -10.14 17.50 -6.48
N SER A 515 -9.14 18.05 -7.17
CA SER A 515 -7.82 17.45 -7.36
C SER A 515 -6.77 18.36 -6.73
N LYS A 516 -5.98 17.82 -5.80
CA LYS A 516 -4.84 18.53 -5.18
C LYS A 516 -3.83 18.93 -6.24
N MET A 517 -3.54 18.03 -7.17
CA MET A 517 -2.62 18.26 -8.27
C MET A 517 -3.10 19.38 -9.20
N LEU A 518 -4.39 19.37 -9.58
CA LEU A 518 -4.98 20.46 -10.36
C LEU A 518 -4.85 21.79 -9.63
N ARG A 519 -5.23 21.85 -8.35
CA ARG A 519 -5.16 23.07 -7.53
C ARG A 519 -3.75 23.64 -7.53
N THR A 520 -2.76 22.84 -7.13
CA THR A 520 -1.35 23.27 -7.09
C THR A 520 -0.83 23.75 -8.44
N ILE A 521 -1.16 23.04 -9.51
CA ILE A 521 -0.69 23.42 -10.86
C ILE A 521 -1.33 24.74 -11.31
N MET A 522 -2.61 24.94 -10.99
CA MET A 522 -3.29 26.18 -11.29
C MET A 522 -2.77 27.35 -10.44
N GLU A 523 -2.47 27.14 -9.15
CA GLU A 523 -1.85 28.15 -8.28
C GLU A 523 -0.51 28.61 -8.86
N VAL A 524 0.35 27.66 -9.22
CA VAL A 524 1.62 27.96 -9.88
C VAL A 524 1.40 28.67 -11.21
N THR A 525 0.42 28.25 -12.00
CA THR A 525 0.12 28.85 -13.30
C THR A 525 -0.25 30.32 -13.14
N VAL A 526 -1.15 30.63 -12.20
CA VAL A 526 -1.58 32.00 -11.90
C VAL A 526 -0.41 32.84 -11.41
N GLU A 527 0.34 32.36 -10.40
CA GLU A 527 1.52 33.05 -9.85
C GLU A 527 2.59 33.31 -10.92
N SER A 528 2.83 32.34 -11.80
CA SER A 528 3.81 32.47 -12.89
C SER A 528 3.38 33.51 -13.92
N THR A 529 2.08 33.62 -14.22
CA THR A 529 1.58 34.65 -15.15
C THR A 529 1.59 36.05 -14.55
N HIS A 530 1.42 36.19 -13.22
CA HIS A 530 1.56 37.48 -12.54
C HIS A 530 2.98 38.05 -12.64
N LYS A 531 4.00 37.19 -12.65
CA LYS A 531 5.40 37.60 -12.83
C LYS A 531 5.75 38.01 -14.27
N GLY A 532 4.90 37.66 -15.26
CA GLY A 532 5.05 38.08 -16.65
C GLY A 532 4.45 37.08 -17.65
N ILE A 533 3.83 37.59 -18.72
CA ILE A 533 3.09 36.78 -19.71
C ILE A 533 3.99 35.72 -20.38
N GLN A 534 5.18 36.10 -20.85
CA GLN A 534 6.09 35.17 -21.54
C GLN A 534 6.66 34.10 -20.59
N THR A 535 7.08 34.52 -19.39
CA THR A 535 7.57 33.63 -18.33
C THR A 535 6.48 32.66 -17.86
N GLY A 536 5.25 33.15 -17.72
CA GLY A 536 4.07 32.35 -17.39
C GLY A 536 3.75 31.33 -18.48
N ALA A 537 3.72 31.73 -19.75
CA ALA A 537 3.50 30.84 -20.88
C ALA A 537 4.52 29.69 -20.93
N GLN A 538 5.81 30.01 -20.76
CA GLN A 538 6.88 29.03 -20.76
C GLN A 538 6.79 28.06 -19.57
N SER A 539 6.42 28.58 -18.39
CA SER A 539 6.18 27.78 -17.18
C SER A 539 5.03 26.80 -17.40
N VAL A 540 3.89 27.28 -17.89
CA VAL A 540 2.70 26.48 -18.19
C VAL A 540 2.98 25.39 -19.24
N LYS A 541 3.63 25.75 -20.36
CA LYS A 541 4.03 24.78 -21.40
C LYS A 541 4.96 23.70 -20.87
N THR A 542 5.80 24.05 -19.90
CA THR A 542 6.69 23.07 -19.28
C THR A 542 5.93 22.14 -18.35
N ILE A 543 5.09 22.68 -17.48
CA ILE A 543 4.25 21.87 -16.61
C ILE A 543 3.49 20.85 -17.46
N SER A 544 2.90 21.30 -18.57
CA SER A 544 2.26 20.43 -19.57
C SER A 544 3.18 19.29 -20.06
N LYS A 545 4.38 19.60 -20.58
CA LYS A 545 5.35 18.58 -21.04
C LYS A 545 5.74 17.62 -19.93
N PHE A 546 5.87 18.12 -18.71
CA PHE A 546 6.16 17.31 -17.55
C PHE A 546 5.02 16.32 -17.25
N LEU A 547 3.77 16.80 -17.21
CA LEU A 547 2.59 15.95 -17.00
C LEU A 547 2.47 14.87 -18.09
N GLN A 548 2.77 15.23 -19.33
CA GLN A 548 2.82 14.29 -20.43
C GLN A 548 3.87 13.19 -20.20
N ASN A 549 5.09 13.57 -19.81
CA ASN A 549 6.14 12.61 -19.49
C ASN A 549 5.76 11.72 -18.30
N LEU A 550 5.13 12.29 -17.28
CA LEU A 550 4.61 11.55 -16.13
C LEU A 550 3.57 10.50 -16.57
N ARG A 551 2.63 10.87 -17.43
CA ARG A 551 1.61 9.96 -17.97
C ARG A 551 2.24 8.83 -18.80
N ILE A 552 3.21 9.15 -19.66
CA ILE A 552 3.93 8.14 -20.46
C ILE A 552 4.63 7.14 -19.54
N VAL A 553 5.37 7.62 -18.55
CA VAL A 553 6.08 6.76 -17.58
C VAL A 553 5.12 5.91 -16.76
N LYS A 554 3.98 6.46 -16.32
CA LYS A 554 2.90 5.70 -15.66
C LYS A 554 2.37 4.57 -16.53
N ASN A 555 2.06 4.85 -17.80
CA ASN A 555 1.56 3.85 -18.74
C ASN A 555 2.60 2.76 -19.03
N GLU A 556 3.89 3.12 -19.14
CA GLU A 556 4.96 2.13 -19.31
C GLU A 556 5.15 1.25 -18.06
N ILE A 557 5.01 1.83 -16.86
CA ILE A 557 5.03 1.08 -15.60
C ILE A 557 3.89 0.06 -15.58
N GLU A 558 2.66 0.51 -15.84
CA GLU A 558 1.48 -0.36 -15.87
C GLU A 558 1.63 -1.47 -16.93
N GLY A 559 2.16 -1.14 -18.11
CA GLY A 559 2.46 -2.13 -19.16
C GLY A 559 3.54 -3.14 -18.76
N SER A 560 4.56 -2.72 -18.01
CA SER A 560 5.71 -3.56 -17.61
C SER A 560 5.32 -4.63 -16.59
N ILE A 561 4.42 -4.31 -15.65
CA ILE A 561 3.89 -5.26 -14.66
C ILE A 561 2.62 -5.96 -15.14
N GLY A 562 1.96 -5.42 -16.17
CA GLY A 562 0.66 -5.86 -16.67
C GLY A 562 0.61 -7.34 -17.03
N LYS A 563 1.61 -7.86 -17.75
CA LYS A 563 1.67 -9.30 -18.11
C LYS A 563 1.65 -10.20 -16.87
N THR A 564 2.45 -9.84 -15.87
CA THR A 564 2.59 -10.58 -14.62
C THR A 564 1.29 -10.51 -13.81
N VAL A 565 0.68 -9.33 -13.74
CA VAL A 565 -0.61 -9.11 -13.07
C VAL A 565 -1.75 -9.86 -13.76
N THR A 566 -1.83 -9.86 -15.08
CA THR A 566 -2.85 -10.59 -15.84
C THR A 566 -2.76 -12.08 -15.56
N ASN A 567 -1.54 -12.66 -15.49
CA ASN A 567 -1.35 -14.04 -15.09
C ASN A 567 -1.83 -14.30 -13.65
N MET A 568 -1.51 -13.42 -12.70
CA MET A 568 -2.01 -13.52 -11.33
C MET A 568 -3.55 -13.44 -11.27
N ARG A 569 -4.17 -12.56 -12.05
CA ARG A 569 -5.64 -12.46 -12.16
C ARG A 569 -6.24 -13.74 -12.68
N PHE A 570 -5.69 -14.33 -13.75
CA PHE A 570 -6.14 -15.63 -14.26
C PHE A 570 -6.00 -16.73 -13.20
N GLN A 571 -4.88 -16.78 -12.47
CA GLN A 571 -4.67 -17.77 -11.42
C GLN A 571 -5.69 -17.61 -10.28
N ALA A 572 -5.93 -16.38 -9.83
CA ALA A 572 -6.85 -16.09 -8.72
C ALA A 572 -8.33 -16.26 -9.11
N GLN A 573 -8.73 -15.77 -10.29
CA GLN A 573 -10.14 -15.76 -10.72
C GLN A 573 -10.60 -17.08 -11.31
N PHE A 574 -9.71 -17.82 -11.97
CA PHE A 574 -10.07 -19.03 -12.70
C PHE A 574 -9.37 -20.26 -12.15
N LEU A 575 -8.03 -20.32 -12.21
CA LEU A 575 -7.29 -21.56 -12.00
C LEU A 575 -7.46 -22.11 -10.57
N THR A 576 -7.37 -21.26 -9.55
CA THR A 576 -7.53 -21.65 -8.13
C THR A 576 -8.89 -22.30 -7.90
N SER A 577 -9.96 -21.62 -8.33
CA SER A 577 -11.34 -22.07 -8.12
C SER A 577 -11.73 -23.26 -8.98
N PHE A 578 -11.22 -23.32 -10.20
CA PHE A 578 -11.41 -24.46 -11.08
C PHE A 578 -10.80 -25.72 -10.44
N ILE A 579 -9.54 -25.64 -10.02
CA ILE A 579 -8.86 -26.77 -9.39
C ILE A 579 -9.56 -27.14 -8.07
N ALA A 580 -9.92 -26.17 -7.23
CA ALA A 580 -10.66 -26.42 -5.98
C ALA A 580 -11.98 -27.16 -6.24
N GLY A 581 -12.74 -26.79 -7.28
CA GLY A 581 -13.98 -27.47 -7.65
C GLY A 581 -13.74 -28.91 -8.14
N VAL A 582 -12.69 -29.12 -8.95
CA VAL A 582 -12.28 -30.45 -9.43
C VAL A 582 -11.83 -31.35 -8.29
N ILE A 583 -11.07 -30.83 -7.32
CA ILE A 583 -10.63 -31.62 -6.14
C ILE A 583 -11.83 -32.12 -5.35
N VAL A 584 -12.76 -31.23 -5.00
CA VAL A 584 -13.95 -31.64 -4.24
C VAL A 584 -14.74 -32.71 -5.00
N ALA A 585 -14.86 -32.58 -6.32
CA ALA A 585 -15.50 -33.59 -7.15
C ALA A 585 -14.76 -34.94 -7.15
N LEU A 586 -13.42 -34.93 -7.19
CA LEU A 586 -12.59 -36.13 -7.06
C LEU A 586 -12.68 -36.75 -5.66
N ASP A 587 -12.71 -35.95 -4.60
CA ASP A 587 -12.89 -36.42 -3.23
C ASP A 587 -14.25 -37.10 -3.05
N ILE A 588 -15.29 -36.54 -3.66
CA ILE A 588 -16.62 -37.17 -3.71
C ILE A 588 -16.56 -38.54 -4.41
N LEU A 589 -15.87 -38.65 -5.55
CA LEU A 589 -15.70 -39.91 -6.27
C LEU A 589 -14.92 -40.93 -5.42
N LEU A 590 -13.80 -40.52 -4.81
CA LEU A 590 -12.99 -41.37 -3.95
C LEU A 590 -13.82 -41.86 -2.75
N PHE A 591 -14.57 -40.97 -2.10
CA PHE A 591 -15.46 -41.35 -1.00
C PHE A 591 -16.52 -42.36 -1.44
N LYS A 592 -17.13 -42.17 -2.62
CA LYS A 592 -18.09 -43.12 -3.20
C LYS A 592 -17.47 -44.50 -3.44
N ILE A 593 -16.27 -44.55 -4.04
CA ILE A 593 -15.55 -45.80 -4.32
C ILE A 593 -15.17 -46.51 -3.02
N LEU A 594 -14.62 -45.78 -2.04
CA LEU A 594 -14.19 -46.35 -0.76
C LEU A 594 -15.38 -46.85 0.08
N SER A 595 -16.50 -46.13 0.07
CA SER A 595 -17.73 -46.55 0.75
C SER A 595 -18.31 -47.82 0.12
N GLU A 596 -18.34 -47.89 -1.21
CA GLU A 596 -18.82 -49.07 -1.93
C GLU A 596 -17.90 -50.28 -1.73
N LEU A 597 -16.58 -50.06 -1.75
CA LEU A 597 -15.60 -51.11 -1.44
C LEU A 597 -15.76 -51.63 -0.01
N GLY A 598 -15.99 -50.74 0.96
CA GLY A 598 -16.29 -51.10 2.34
C GLY A 598 -17.53 -52.00 2.44
N LYS A 599 -18.63 -51.64 1.77
CA LYS A 599 -19.85 -52.45 1.72
C LYS A 599 -19.64 -53.82 1.07
N ARG A 600 -18.85 -53.89 -0.01
CA ARG A 600 -18.54 -55.17 -0.68
C ARG A 600 -17.69 -56.08 0.21
N ILE A 601 -16.74 -55.53 0.98
CA ILE A 601 -15.99 -56.30 1.98
C ILE A 601 -16.92 -56.86 3.06
N ASP A 602 -17.94 -56.10 3.50
CA ASP A 602 -18.93 -56.57 4.47
C ASP A 602 -19.75 -57.76 3.97
N THR A 603 -19.96 -57.85 2.66
CA THR A 603 -20.68 -58.97 2.04
C THR A 603 -19.83 -60.21 1.79
N ILE A 604 -18.49 -60.14 1.93
CA ILE A 604 -17.60 -61.32 1.79
C ILE A 604 -17.77 -62.20 3.03
N SER A 605 -18.75 -63.09 2.97
CA SER A 605 -18.98 -64.16 3.94
C SER A 605 -18.08 -65.33 3.56
N LEU A 606 -16.98 -65.55 4.29
CA LEU A 606 -16.15 -66.76 4.11
C LEU A 606 -16.87 -67.98 4.72
N PRO A 607 -16.62 -69.22 4.20
CA PRO A 607 -17.26 -70.44 4.68
C PRO A 607 -17.01 -70.68 6.18
N SER A 608 -18.02 -71.26 6.82
CA SER A 608 -18.43 -71.16 8.22
C SER A 608 -17.58 -71.84 9.31
N ASP A 609 -16.33 -72.24 9.06
CA ASP A 609 -15.56 -73.09 10.00
C ASP A 609 -14.36 -72.41 10.72
N VAL A 610 -14.18 -71.10 10.56
CA VAL A 610 -13.21 -70.29 11.34
C VAL A 610 -13.94 -69.11 11.93
N SER A 611 -13.77 -68.79 13.23
CA SER A 611 -14.49 -67.73 13.94
C SER A 611 -14.43 -66.38 13.21
N VAL A 612 -15.47 -66.13 12.40
CA VAL A 612 -15.54 -65.17 11.29
C VAL A 612 -15.48 -63.72 11.74
N ASN A 613 -15.86 -63.43 12.99
CA ASN A 613 -15.85 -62.06 13.50
C ASN A 613 -14.42 -61.51 13.69
N SER A 614 -13.42 -62.37 13.92
CA SER A 614 -12.08 -61.91 14.28
C SER A 614 -11.20 -61.50 13.09
N VAL A 615 -11.28 -62.19 11.94
CA VAL A 615 -10.41 -61.93 10.77
C VAL A 615 -10.95 -60.79 9.90
N GLY A 616 -12.27 -60.71 9.74
CA GLY A 616 -12.93 -59.60 9.05
C GLY A 616 -12.79 -58.27 9.81
N GLU A 617 -12.90 -58.30 11.14
CA GLU A 617 -12.61 -57.13 11.98
C GLU A 617 -11.12 -56.80 11.99
N LEU A 618 -10.20 -57.78 12.01
CA LEU A 618 -8.75 -57.50 11.92
C LEU A 618 -8.36 -56.83 10.60
N PHE A 619 -8.96 -57.26 9.48
CA PHE A 619 -8.68 -56.71 8.16
C PHE A 619 -9.21 -55.26 8.05
N LYS A 620 -10.41 -54.99 8.55
CA LYS A 620 -10.98 -53.63 8.67
C LYS A 620 -10.18 -52.74 9.62
N SER A 621 -9.79 -53.24 10.79
CA SER A 621 -9.08 -52.44 11.79
C SER A 621 -7.62 -52.17 11.44
N SER A 622 -6.98 -53.06 10.65
CA SER A 622 -5.53 -53.00 10.38
C SER A 622 -5.16 -52.48 8.99
N MET A 623 -6.04 -52.59 7.99
CA MET A 623 -5.75 -52.16 6.61
C MET A 623 -6.75 -51.17 6.00
N PHE A 624 -8.00 -51.12 6.48
CA PHE A 624 -9.05 -50.28 5.85
C PHE A 624 -10.04 -49.73 6.89
N ASN A 625 -9.62 -48.71 7.64
CA ASN A 625 -10.50 -48.06 8.59
C ASN A 625 -11.42 -47.07 7.88
N VAL A 626 -12.56 -47.55 7.36
CA VAL A 626 -13.55 -46.69 6.67
C VAL A 626 -14.09 -45.59 7.59
N ALA A 627 -14.06 -45.77 8.91
CA ALA A 627 -14.46 -44.76 9.88
C ALA A 627 -13.44 -43.61 10.04
N SER A 628 -12.19 -43.78 9.58
CA SER A 628 -11.19 -42.70 9.56
C SER A 628 -11.19 -41.90 8.25
N VAL A 629 -12.00 -42.29 7.26
CA VAL A 629 -12.17 -41.51 6.02
C VAL A 629 -12.85 -40.19 6.36
N VAL A 630 -12.20 -39.08 6.02
CA VAL A 630 -12.80 -37.76 6.18
C VAL A 630 -14.04 -37.66 5.29
N PRO A 631 -15.23 -37.34 5.84
CA PRO A 631 -16.44 -37.20 5.04
C PRO A 631 -16.28 -36.13 3.95
N ALA A 632 -16.87 -36.37 2.78
CA ALA A 632 -16.74 -35.50 1.61
C ALA A 632 -17.26 -34.07 1.90
N GLU A 633 -18.28 -33.91 2.74
CA GLU A 633 -18.77 -32.62 3.22
C GLU A 633 -17.69 -31.81 3.96
N ASN A 634 -16.87 -32.46 4.77
CA ASN A 634 -15.82 -31.81 5.55
C ASN A 634 -14.65 -31.43 4.64
N MET A 635 -14.30 -32.29 3.68
CA MET A 635 -13.30 -31.94 2.66
C MET A 635 -13.77 -30.76 1.80
N GLN A 636 -15.04 -30.73 1.41
CA GLN A 636 -15.61 -29.60 0.67
C GLN A 636 -15.48 -28.30 1.46
N LEU A 637 -15.75 -28.30 2.76
CA LEU A 637 -15.57 -27.11 3.61
C LEU A 637 -14.10 -26.69 3.69
N ILE A 638 -13.18 -27.63 3.91
CA ILE A 638 -11.73 -27.36 3.97
C ILE A 638 -11.28 -26.69 2.67
N VAL A 639 -11.51 -27.34 1.53
CA VAL A 639 -11.09 -26.86 0.20
C VAL A 639 -11.80 -25.55 -0.16
N GLY A 640 -13.08 -25.41 0.17
CA GLY A 640 -13.88 -24.23 -0.14
C GLY A 640 -13.43 -22.98 0.61
N PHE A 641 -13.18 -23.09 1.93
CA PHE A 641 -12.62 -21.97 2.71
C PHE A 641 -11.21 -21.64 2.27
N TYR A 642 -10.39 -22.66 2.01
CA TYR A 642 -9.04 -22.47 1.50
C TYR A 642 -9.03 -21.71 0.16
N MET A 643 -9.95 -22.02 -0.75
CA MET A 643 -10.12 -21.31 -2.01
C MET A 643 -10.44 -19.82 -1.79
N ILE A 644 -11.30 -19.49 -0.83
CA ILE A 644 -11.61 -18.10 -0.47
C ILE A 644 -10.35 -17.40 0.04
N GLU A 645 -9.64 -18.00 0.99
CA GLU A 645 -8.43 -17.42 1.60
C GLU A 645 -7.33 -17.15 0.56
N VAL A 646 -7.02 -18.13 -0.29
CA VAL A 646 -6.01 -17.97 -1.35
C VAL A 646 -6.44 -16.91 -2.36
N THR A 647 -7.71 -16.90 -2.76
CA THR A 647 -8.21 -15.90 -3.71
C THR A 647 -8.11 -14.48 -3.13
N VAL A 648 -8.45 -14.31 -1.85
CA VAL A 648 -8.30 -13.04 -1.14
C VAL A 648 -6.83 -12.64 -1.07
N LEU A 649 -5.92 -13.54 -0.71
CA LEU A 649 -4.48 -13.26 -0.65
C LEU A 649 -3.89 -12.90 -2.02
N LEU A 650 -4.28 -13.61 -3.08
CA LEU A 650 -3.84 -13.30 -4.44
C LEU A 650 -4.41 -11.96 -4.92
N ALA A 651 -5.66 -11.63 -4.59
CA ALA A 651 -6.24 -10.33 -4.89
C ALA A 651 -5.52 -9.20 -4.16
N MET A 652 -5.14 -9.40 -2.89
CA MET A 652 -4.28 -8.46 -2.15
C MET A 652 -2.91 -8.30 -2.81
N MET A 653 -2.32 -9.40 -3.30
CA MET A 653 -1.04 -9.36 -4.01
C MET A 653 -1.15 -8.61 -5.34
N ILE A 654 -2.19 -8.88 -6.13
CA ILE A 654 -2.48 -8.19 -7.40
C ILE A 654 -2.56 -6.68 -7.17
N ASN A 655 -3.35 -6.26 -6.16
CA ASN A 655 -3.45 -4.85 -5.82
C ASN A 655 -2.13 -4.28 -5.30
N GLY A 656 -1.44 -5.01 -4.43
CA GLY A 656 -0.15 -4.59 -3.88
C GLY A 656 0.90 -4.36 -4.96
N VAL A 657 0.94 -5.20 -6.00
CA VAL A 657 1.85 -5.06 -7.14
C VAL A 657 1.46 -3.86 -8.02
N MET A 658 0.17 -3.71 -8.37
CA MET A 658 -0.29 -2.62 -9.22
C MET A 658 -0.26 -1.27 -8.52
N ASN A 659 -0.97 -1.15 -7.41
CA ASN A 659 -1.34 0.12 -6.77
C ASN A 659 -0.60 0.38 -5.45
N GLY A 660 0.15 -0.60 -4.91
CA GLY A 660 0.79 -0.46 -3.61
C GLY A 660 -0.22 -0.56 -2.46
N LYS A 661 -0.05 0.25 -1.41
CA LYS A 661 -0.93 0.25 -0.23
C LYS A 661 -2.15 1.15 -0.47
N ASP A 662 -3.09 0.64 -1.26
CA ASP A 662 -4.36 1.32 -1.54
C ASP A 662 -5.53 0.43 -1.11
N GLU A 663 -6.12 0.72 0.04
CA GLU A 663 -7.20 -0.08 0.65
C GLU A 663 -8.46 -0.10 -0.22
N ILE A 664 -8.73 0.98 -0.96
CA ILE A 664 -9.93 1.11 -1.78
C ILE A 664 -9.84 0.19 -2.99
N TYR A 665 -8.72 0.24 -3.72
CA TYR A 665 -8.50 -0.71 -4.82
C TYR A 665 -8.30 -2.15 -4.33
N GLN A 666 -7.73 -2.34 -3.14
CA GLN A 666 -7.57 -3.66 -2.54
C GLN A 666 -8.94 -4.33 -2.35
N ASN A 667 -9.86 -3.65 -1.68
CA ASN A 667 -11.20 -4.17 -1.41
C ASN A 667 -11.97 -4.42 -2.72
N TYR A 668 -11.93 -3.50 -3.68
CA TYR A 668 -12.53 -3.73 -4.99
C TYR A 668 -11.94 -4.93 -5.74
N THR A 669 -10.61 -5.08 -5.73
CA THR A 669 -9.92 -6.19 -6.38
C THR A 669 -10.27 -7.52 -5.72
N ILE A 670 -10.37 -7.55 -4.38
CA ILE A 670 -10.84 -8.72 -3.62
C ILE A 670 -12.27 -9.05 -4.03
N GLY A 671 -13.21 -8.10 -3.99
CA GLY A 671 -14.62 -8.35 -4.30
C GLY A 671 -14.84 -8.87 -5.72
N THR A 672 -14.25 -8.22 -6.72
CA THR A 672 -14.39 -8.63 -8.13
C THR A 672 -13.74 -9.98 -8.42
N THR A 673 -12.56 -10.23 -7.84
CA THR A 673 -11.83 -11.49 -8.05
C THR A 673 -12.53 -12.64 -7.34
N LEU A 674 -12.95 -12.45 -6.09
CA LEU A 674 -13.65 -13.46 -5.30
C LEU A 674 -15.02 -13.82 -5.91
N ALA A 675 -15.76 -12.83 -6.42
CA ALA A 675 -17.02 -13.08 -7.13
C ALA A 675 -16.82 -13.97 -8.38
N ALA A 676 -15.85 -13.64 -9.24
CA ALA A 676 -15.51 -14.44 -10.40
C ALA A 676 -15.07 -15.87 -10.01
N SER A 677 -14.20 -15.96 -9.00
CA SER A 677 -13.67 -17.22 -8.47
C SER A 677 -14.78 -18.13 -7.93
N THR A 678 -15.79 -17.56 -7.26
CA THR A 678 -16.90 -18.33 -6.68
C THR A 678 -17.80 -18.91 -7.77
N ILE A 679 -18.05 -18.16 -8.83
CA ILE A 679 -18.81 -18.64 -10.00
C ILE A 679 -18.05 -19.79 -10.67
N VAL A 680 -16.75 -19.63 -10.91
CA VAL A 680 -15.92 -20.68 -11.52
C VAL A 680 -15.89 -21.94 -10.64
N TYR A 681 -15.76 -21.78 -9.32
CA TYR A 681 -15.79 -22.89 -8.37
C TYR A 681 -17.11 -23.68 -8.46
N LEU A 682 -18.25 -22.98 -8.44
CA LEU A 682 -19.57 -23.62 -8.53
C LEU A 682 -19.77 -24.35 -9.85
N VAL A 683 -19.35 -23.75 -10.97
CA VAL A 683 -19.43 -24.39 -12.29
C VAL A 683 -18.55 -25.63 -12.36
N ALA A 684 -17.29 -25.52 -11.92
CA ALA A 684 -16.35 -26.63 -11.93
C ALA A 684 -16.82 -27.79 -11.03
N LEU A 685 -17.31 -27.48 -9.83
CA LEU A 685 -17.85 -28.46 -8.89
C LEU A 685 -19.09 -29.15 -9.46
N THR A 686 -20.05 -28.39 -10.00
CA THR A 686 -21.28 -28.96 -10.59
C THR A 686 -20.95 -29.87 -11.76
N PHE A 687 -20.05 -29.43 -12.65
CA PHE A 687 -19.59 -30.24 -13.77
C PHE A 687 -18.87 -31.51 -13.31
N GLY A 688 -18.00 -31.40 -12.30
CA GLY A 688 -17.31 -32.55 -11.72
C GLY A 688 -18.27 -33.56 -11.09
N ILE A 689 -19.26 -33.10 -10.32
CA ILE A 689 -20.31 -33.95 -9.75
C ILE A 689 -21.09 -34.65 -10.87
N LEU A 690 -21.51 -33.93 -11.92
CA LEU A 690 -22.23 -34.54 -13.05
C LEU A 690 -21.39 -35.61 -13.75
N LEU A 691 -20.12 -35.31 -14.03
CA LEU A 691 -19.21 -36.23 -14.70
C LEU A 691 -18.96 -37.50 -13.89
N PHE A 692 -18.81 -37.39 -12.58
CA PHE A 692 -18.54 -38.55 -11.70
C PHE A 692 -19.81 -39.24 -11.19
N SER A 693 -20.96 -38.58 -11.23
CA SER A 693 -22.24 -39.22 -10.88
C SER A 693 -22.62 -40.32 -11.88
N GLY A 694 -22.30 -40.14 -13.17
CA GLY A 694 -22.46 -41.15 -14.23
C GLY A 694 -21.50 -42.34 -14.14
N PHE A 695 -20.46 -42.27 -13.30
CA PHE A 695 -19.68 -43.45 -12.89
C PHE A 695 -20.49 -44.23 -11.83
N GLU A 696 -21.47 -45.00 -12.28
CA GLU A 696 -21.92 -46.17 -11.52
C GLU A 696 -20.88 -47.26 -11.75
N LEU A 697 -20.26 -47.75 -10.68
CA LEU A 697 -19.46 -48.97 -10.72
C LEU A 697 -20.42 -50.09 -11.13
N GLY A 698 -20.39 -50.46 -12.42
CA GLY A 698 -21.17 -51.57 -12.95
C GLY A 698 -21.02 -52.80 -12.06
N GLY A 699 -22.15 -53.50 -11.89
CA GLY A 699 -22.36 -54.64 -10.99
C GLY A 699 -21.17 -55.56 -10.81
#